data_AF-F9WJM2-F1
#
_entry.id   AF-F9WJM2-F1
#
_cell.length_a   1.000
_cell.length_b   1.000
_cell.length_c   1.000
_cell.angle_alpha   90.00
_cell.angle_beta   90.00
_cell.angle_gamma   90.00
#
_symmetry.space_group_name_H-M   'P 1'
#
loop_
_entity.id
_entity.type
_entity.pdbx_description
1 polymer ?
#
loop_
_entity_poly.entity_id
_entity_poly.type
_entity_poly.pdbx_seq_one_letter_code
_entity_poly.pdbx_strand_id
1 'polypeptide(L)'
;MTEGLPLYDEGRVRPPWGAGTGLAMRVAPCRCTLAASMPYLLMLVFLCVPVTCAGEEGRVAVNVLSLLYNKEYTQPEMDALNAGFDASMTARGWGAGIGVNVSVIRPPTYSSPIDEVFESAIKDSEGKLLVVVGPLGTNNAVWSREPLRKNDVVGFGPITYSSELRTWNPNLYFLSIEPNAELLALIRYATIYMGLPRVGMMYSKDSEIGVSLHKFAVNVMSMMGFELCETFAVSRDASESELEAAWAQFTGARPQAILLFAPISNEDTSWFIDRVVQSTKEEFMYVMVPSTSVAFLLRSWREAVLRHNGKLKPGQIIATGTHPPSVDTRFEVVQRFRKEMNSFLDSNTEWIGYAKPPHFDDDSTMGELMMLGWLTGEVLMQALSNERQLTNRTAFMESLYKQRRYLVDEFVVGDFGGDCQEFSYQQGAMCRCNQGGNGVYMKSVGEGYRLEHVREGVMMWGTSKCSIDEVIMHPFFSGLAVMLADMPDAMEPGLSWFFGATALENGVDILEQRLLWESLVLSSQVASTSLERYLDENIVTALFGCVNESFVEKRDVVLLDSFTPSPTVNSFMRNVIRLSPTLQQQLYVLAMYLSNKTPDDITVIFRGPRASLAIDALNMTLVTFGMSLKSKVVLGDEESLERVLPSSGYVFVIGLKATDAKPCAKHLVAHSSVELYVLFSDVSKVYEEFVEAFNETPTTIASAARLVFATSLPHWADRDGPSETLQKFHSAVRDPSMWSPMSLRGFMTARLLQVITPAMKKINSTLLLDYFYKESVIGVDDMRYGPFSDKECVSGQASLESDCLTNFGARDIAVWSMSRALDPTVPVLQRPVTPSLQYTNANKDQGLMPSQIAGVIIVCCVALALFIALSALLLVSLRNARDSKREPKGAVDPVVFNCTDNENKLSMIAAPVSFSRELPDSACLGACRNPLHEPPTFVFTDIESSTAQWATHPELMPDAVAAHHNIVRFLISKYDCYEVKTVGDSFMIASRSITAGVRLAQELQQSFLRYDWKTAVFDDFYRNMEVEKSEEDERYTPPTAHLDPEVYRELWNGLRVRIGIHTGLYDIRHDEVTKGYDYYGRTPNMGARTESIANGGQVLLTHAAYMALSAAERDEFDVTSLGAVSLRGVPEPVEMFQLNAVPGRRFAALRLDREHYFDEDACDGTSTSNSDHSSSRAELSESAQMIATSLQSLLGTFKAAQREKLLMPFCEQWRVSLPRRGGCAWDDAYCEEVVRRIAVKVGRLTGQLTVHSEDAP
;
A
#
# COMPACT_ATOMS: atom_id res chain seq x y z
N MET A 1 -57.49 10.28 0.35
CA MET A 1 -58.88 10.03 0.78
C MET A 1 -59.13 8.53 0.68
N THR A 2 -59.92 7.96 1.61
CA THR A 2 -60.54 6.59 1.59
C THR A 2 -59.58 5.39 1.44
N GLU A 3 -59.37 4.52 2.45
CA GLU A 3 -60.29 3.50 3.01
C GLU A 3 -60.62 2.36 2.01
N GLY A 4 -60.67 1.06 2.36
CA GLY A 4 -60.49 0.39 3.67
C GLY A 4 -60.62 -1.17 3.54
N LEU A 5 -60.40 -1.90 4.65
CA LEU A 5 -60.52 -3.38 4.79
C LEU A 5 -62.01 -3.87 4.79
N PRO A 6 -62.32 -5.18 4.57
CA PRO A 6 -62.47 -6.11 5.70
C PRO A 6 -62.14 -7.63 5.46
N LEU A 7 -62.24 -8.42 6.54
CA LEU A 7 -61.93 -9.87 6.72
C LEU A 7 -63.09 -10.84 6.41
N TYR A 8 -62.79 -12.16 6.28
CA TYR A 8 -63.47 -13.40 6.79
C TYR A 8 -63.29 -14.64 5.86
N ASP A 9 -63.68 -15.86 6.24
CA ASP A 9 -62.93 -16.92 6.97
C ASP A 9 -63.55 -18.33 6.67
N GLU A 10 -62.87 -19.44 7.01
CA GLU A 10 -63.23 -20.90 6.90
C GLU A 10 -63.65 -21.46 5.51
N GLY A 11 -63.40 -22.72 5.11
CA GLY A 11 -62.77 -23.95 5.64
C GLY A 11 -62.75 -25.01 4.49
N ARG A 12 -62.42 -26.32 4.61
CA ARG A 12 -62.15 -27.25 5.74
C ARG A 12 -61.77 -28.66 5.17
N VAL A 13 -61.34 -29.62 6.03
CA VAL A 13 -61.53 -31.11 5.90
C VAL A 13 -60.62 -31.90 4.90
N ARG A 14 -60.03 -33.09 5.16
CA ARG A 14 -60.10 -34.13 6.25
C ARG A 14 -58.84 -35.06 6.29
N PRO A 15 -58.52 -35.70 7.44
CA PRO A 15 -57.69 -36.93 7.54
C PRO A 15 -58.52 -38.19 7.92
N PRO A 16 -57.92 -39.40 8.06
CA PRO A 16 -58.64 -40.52 8.67
C PRO A 16 -57.93 -41.44 9.71
N TRP A 17 -58.66 -41.69 10.82
CA TRP A 17 -58.89 -42.97 11.56
C TRP A 17 -57.68 -43.78 12.16
N GLY A 18 -57.77 -44.35 13.37
CA GLY A 18 -58.84 -44.25 14.38
C GLY A 18 -58.67 -45.13 15.65
N ALA A 19 -59.63 -44.92 16.59
CA ALA A 19 -60.21 -45.85 17.59
C ALA A 19 -59.38 -46.35 18.81
N GLY A 20 -59.95 -46.49 20.02
CA GLY A 20 -61.27 -46.06 20.53
C GLY A 20 -61.71 -46.66 21.88
N THR A 21 -62.63 -45.96 22.57
CA THR A 21 -63.47 -46.31 23.76
C THR A 21 -62.88 -46.01 25.16
N GLY A 22 -63.64 -45.57 26.19
CA GLY A 22 -65.08 -45.21 26.29
C GLY A 22 -65.41 -44.47 27.62
N LEU A 23 -66.61 -43.87 27.74
CA LEU A 23 -67.06 -43.00 28.84
C LEU A 23 -67.53 -43.75 30.12
N ALA A 24 -67.39 -43.13 31.31
CA ALA A 24 -68.45 -43.07 32.35
C ALA A 24 -68.09 -42.18 33.59
N MET A 25 -69.12 -41.72 34.31
CA MET A 25 -69.03 -40.83 35.50
C MET A 25 -69.21 -41.56 36.85
N ARG A 26 -68.63 -40.99 37.91
CA ARG A 26 -68.97 -41.09 39.36
C ARG A 26 -68.88 -42.47 40.05
N VAL A 27 -68.14 -42.51 41.18
CA VAL A 27 -68.63 -42.73 42.57
C VAL A 27 -67.41 -42.88 43.50
N ALA A 28 -67.42 -42.20 44.66
CA ALA A 28 -66.47 -42.40 45.77
C ALA A 28 -67.10 -43.41 46.78
N PRO A 29 -66.35 -44.15 47.65
CA PRO A 29 -65.50 -43.53 48.69
C PRO A 29 -64.32 -44.37 49.25
N CYS A 30 -63.64 -43.82 50.28
CA CYS A 30 -62.82 -44.50 51.31
C CYS A 30 -61.46 -45.13 50.89
N ARG A 31 -60.42 -45.17 51.74
CA ARG A 31 -60.14 -44.45 53.02
C ARG A 31 -58.63 -44.56 53.36
N CYS A 32 -58.10 -43.53 54.02
CA CYS A 32 -57.03 -43.54 55.03
C CYS A 32 -55.73 -44.35 54.79
N THR A 33 -54.62 -43.61 54.61
CA THR A 33 -53.38 -43.84 55.39
C THR A 33 -52.83 -42.50 55.89
N LEU A 34 -52.47 -42.43 57.17
CA LEU A 34 -51.78 -41.29 57.78
C LEU A 34 -50.26 -41.44 57.64
N ALA A 35 -49.55 -40.33 57.42
CA ALA A 35 -48.26 -40.04 58.08
C ALA A 35 -47.83 -38.57 57.86
N ALA A 36 -47.32 -37.95 58.93
CA ALA A 36 -46.47 -36.75 58.99
C ALA A 36 -46.90 -35.47 58.24
N SER A 37 -47.28 -34.45 59.01
CA SER A 37 -47.59 -33.08 58.56
C SER A 37 -46.80 -32.03 59.36
N MET A 38 -46.65 -30.83 58.78
CA MET A 38 -46.01 -29.59 59.28
C MET A 38 -44.48 -29.48 59.08
N PRO A 39 -43.96 -28.27 58.75
CA PRO A 39 -44.63 -26.95 58.79
C PRO A 39 -44.70 -26.22 57.42
N TYR A 40 -45.92 -25.94 56.94
CA TYR A 40 -46.18 -24.98 55.85
C TYR A 40 -47.13 -23.84 56.30
N LEU A 41 -47.26 -23.62 57.62
CA LEU A 41 -48.23 -22.70 58.24
C LEU A 41 -47.59 -21.39 58.75
N LEU A 42 -46.41 -21.01 58.22
CA LEU A 42 -45.66 -19.82 58.66
C LEU A 42 -45.52 -18.74 57.57
N MET A 43 -46.00 -18.98 56.34
CA MET A 43 -45.84 -18.06 55.20
C MET A 43 -47.09 -17.24 54.83
N LEU A 44 -48.21 -17.36 55.55
CA LEU A 44 -49.50 -16.75 55.19
C LEU A 44 -49.97 -15.59 56.11
N VAL A 45 -49.10 -15.10 57.00
CA VAL A 45 -49.44 -13.99 57.94
C VAL A 45 -48.72 -12.67 57.60
N PHE A 46 -47.77 -12.67 56.67
CA PHE A 46 -46.93 -11.48 56.35
C PHE A 46 -47.44 -10.56 55.22
N LEU A 47 -48.68 -10.72 54.76
CA LEU A 47 -49.22 -9.96 53.60
C LEU A 47 -50.14 -8.76 53.95
N CYS A 48 -50.24 -8.36 55.23
CA CYS A 48 -51.08 -7.23 55.65
C CYS A 48 -50.44 -6.42 56.80
N VAL A 49 -49.32 -5.76 56.53
CA VAL A 49 -48.83 -4.60 57.32
C VAL A 49 -48.45 -3.52 56.31
N PRO A 50 -48.88 -2.25 56.48
CA PRO A 50 -48.42 -1.18 55.62
C PRO A 50 -46.92 -0.96 55.86
N VAL A 51 -46.12 -1.08 54.80
CA VAL A 51 -44.73 -0.60 54.83
C VAL A 51 -44.78 0.92 54.83
N THR A 52 -44.82 1.50 56.03
CA THR A 52 -44.40 2.89 56.24
C THR A 52 -42.93 3.02 55.83
N CYS A 53 -42.60 4.10 55.13
CA CYS A 53 -41.29 4.32 54.53
C CYS A 53 -40.14 4.09 55.53
N ALA A 54 -39.20 3.22 55.15
CA ALA A 54 -37.91 3.09 55.81
C ALA A 54 -36.83 3.63 54.86
N GLY A 55 -36.37 4.85 55.15
CA GLY A 55 -35.06 5.39 54.73
C GLY A 55 -34.83 5.71 53.25
N GLU A 56 -34.47 6.97 52.98
CA GLU A 56 -33.70 7.37 51.79
C GLU A 56 -32.21 6.97 51.89
N GLU A 57 -31.84 6.19 52.92
CA GLU A 57 -30.47 5.82 53.26
C GLU A 57 -30.00 4.62 52.42
N GLY A 58 -29.21 4.90 51.38
CA GLY A 58 -28.55 3.87 50.58
C GLY A 58 -28.08 4.31 49.20
N ARG A 59 -28.64 5.40 48.64
CA ARG A 59 -28.22 5.92 47.32
C ARG A 59 -26.98 6.80 47.41
N VAL A 60 -26.05 6.65 46.47
CA VAL A 60 -24.88 7.55 46.37
C VAL A 60 -25.32 8.91 45.84
N ALA A 61 -25.07 9.97 46.60
CA ALA A 61 -25.34 11.34 46.17
C ALA A 61 -24.22 11.87 45.29
N VAL A 62 -24.56 12.25 44.05
CA VAL A 62 -23.62 12.75 43.04
C VAL A 62 -24.05 14.14 42.62
N ASN A 63 -23.21 15.13 42.92
CA ASN A 63 -23.34 16.46 42.35
C ASN A 63 -22.62 16.50 40.99
N VAL A 64 -23.27 17.05 39.98
CA VAL A 64 -22.67 17.31 38.66
C VAL A 64 -22.59 18.82 38.46
N LEU A 65 -21.40 19.40 38.39
CA LEU A 65 -21.23 20.79 37.99
C LEU A 65 -21.22 20.89 36.46
N SER A 66 -22.19 21.59 35.87
CA SER A 66 -22.11 21.92 34.44
C SER A 66 -21.22 23.15 34.22
N LEU A 67 -20.07 22.93 33.59
CA LEU A 67 -19.23 23.96 32.97
C LEU A 67 -19.43 23.99 31.45
N LEU A 68 -20.60 23.55 30.95
CA LEU A 68 -21.03 23.68 29.55
C LEU A 68 -21.49 25.12 29.24
N TYR A 69 -20.63 26.10 29.56
CA TYR A 69 -20.86 27.50 29.26
C TYR A 69 -19.54 28.24 29.00
N ASN A 70 -19.57 29.23 28.11
CA ASN A 70 -18.44 30.11 27.78
C ASN A 70 -18.95 31.35 27.03
N LYS A 71 -18.42 32.52 27.35
CA LYS A 71 -18.75 33.83 26.72
C LYS A 71 -18.49 33.89 25.20
N GLU A 72 -17.70 32.97 24.65
CA GLU A 72 -17.42 32.84 23.22
C GLU A 72 -18.63 32.23 22.45
N TYR A 73 -19.55 31.59 23.17
CA TYR A 73 -20.77 30.99 22.65
C TYR A 73 -21.98 31.86 23.02
N THR A 74 -23.00 31.83 22.18
CA THR A 74 -24.29 32.48 22.45
C THR A 74 -25.13 31.64 23.40
N GLN A 75 -26.09 32.29 24.07
CA GLN A 75 -26.99 31.62 25.00
C GLN A 75 -27.73 30.42 24.35
N PRO A 76 -28.29 30.48 23.13
CA PRO A 76 -28.92 29.32 22.50
C PRO A 76 -27.97 28.14 22.21
N GLU A 77 -26.67 28.38 22.01
CA GLU A 77 -25.68 27.31 21.81
C GLU A 77 -25.36 26.60 23.14
N MET A 78 -25.26 27.37 24.24
CA MET A 78 -25.04 26.83 25.58
C MET A 78 -26.29 26.12 26.13
N ASP A 79 -27.47 26.71 25.95
CA ASP A 79 -28.76 26.11 26.31
C ASP A 79 -28.97 24.77 25.57
N ALA A 80 -28.50 24.64 24.32
CA ALA A 80 -28.66 23.43 23.50
C ALA A 80 -27.84 22.26 24.05
N LEU A 81 -26.56 22.48 24.36
CA LEU A 81 -25.69 21.50 25.02
C LEU A 81 -26.29 21.03 26.36
N ASN A 82 -26.77 21.96 27.17
CA ASN A 82 -27.31 21.66 28.50
C ASN A 82 -28.68 20.94 28.43
N ALA A 83 -29.55 21.32 27.49
CA ALA A 83 -30.83 20.64 27.28
C ALA A 83 -30.64 19.21 26.76
N GLY A 84 -29.65 18.98 25.89
CA GLY A 84 -29.27 17.63 25.45
C GLY A 84 -28.83 16.74 26.60
N PHE A 85 -27.96 17.26 27.47
CA PHE A 85 -27.52 16.57 28.69
C PHE A 85 -28.72 16.22 29.59
N ASP A 86 -29.55 17.20 29.93
CA ASP A 86 -30.72 17.01 30.80
C ASP A 86 -31.76 16.04 30.20
N ALA A 87 -31.88 15.98 28.86
CA ALA A 87 -32.75 15.02 28.17
C ALA A 87 -32.31 13.58 28.39
N SER A 88 -31.01 13.28 28.25
CA SER A 88 -30.45 11.96 28.60
C SER A 88 -30.67 11.66 30.08
N MET A 89 -30.27 12.58 30.98
CA MET A 89 -30.41 12.38 32.43
C MET A 89 -31.86 12.11 32.85
N THR A 90 -32.82 12.81 32.24
CA THR A 90 -34.26 12.61 32.45
C THR A 90 -34.72 11.24 31.92
N ALA A 91 -34.28 10.84 30.73
CA ALA A 91 -34.57 9.52 30.17
C ALA A 91 -33.93 8.36 30.95
N ARG A 92 -32.92 8.63 31.80
CA ARG A 92 -32.32 7.71 32.79
C ARG A 92 -32.80 7.92 34.23
N GLY A 93 -33.84 8.73 34.43
CA GLY A 93 -34.46 8.97 35.74
C GLY A 93 -33.49 9.52 36.79
N TRP A 94 -32.54 10.35 36.39
CA TRP A 94 -31.55 11.01 37.24
C TRP A 94 -30.74 10.05 38.16
N GLY A 95 -30.55 8.81 37.70
CA GLY A 95 -29.81 7.76 38.42
C GLY A 95 -30.64 6.90 39.38
N ALA A 96 -31.92 7.21 39.58
CA ALA A 96 -32.77 6.51 40.54
C ALA A 96 -32.89 4.99 40.29
N GLY A 97 -32.73 4.56 39.04
CA GLY A 97 -32.74 3.14 38.62
C GLY A 97 -31.41 2.39 38.81
N ILE A 98 -30.31 3.08 39.11
CA ILE A 98 -28.96 2.52 39.29
C ILE A 98 -28.37 2.84 40.69
N GLY A 99 -29.24 3.08 41.69
CA GLY A 99 -28.81 3.35 43.07
C GLY A 99 -28.10 4.69 43.30
N VAL A 100 -28.12 5.58 42.31
CA VAL A 100 -27.50 6.92 42.38
C VAL A 100 -28.60 7.99 42.51
N ASN A 101 -28.27 9.12 43.14
CA ASN A 101 -29.09 10.33 43.08
C ASN A 101 -28.25 11.47 42.49
N VAL A 102 -28.51 11.85 41.24
CA VAL A 102 -27.76 12.89 40.54
C VAL A 102 -28.48 14.24 40.65
N SER A 103 -27.77 15.26 41.15
CA SER A 103 -28.24 16.66 41.15
C SER A 103 -27.24 17.57 40.44
N VAL A 104 -27.73 18.46 39.57
CA VAL A 104 -26.88 19.33 38.75
C VAL A 104 -26.72 20.71 39.38
N ILE A 105 -25.48 21.17 39.51
CA ILE A 105 -25.11 22.53 39.86
C ILE A 105 -24.90 23.31 38.56
N ARG A 106 -25.58 24.44 38.41
CA ARG A 106 -25.48 25.34 37.25
C ARG A 106 -24.92 26.70 37.69
N PRO A 107 -24.20 27.43 36.82
CA PRO A 107 -23.79 28.79 37.13
C PRO A 107 -25.01 29.72 37.28
N PRO A 108 -24.96 30.76 38.13
CA PRO A 108 -26.05 31.74 38.25
C PRO A 108 -26.38 32.45 36.92
N THR A 109 -25.36 32.69 36.09
CA THR A 109 -25.45 33.18 34.72
C THR A 109 -24.32 32.59 33.87
N TYR A 110 -24.47 32.50 32.55
CA TYR A 110 -23.36 32.13 31.66
C TYR A 110 -22.24 33.19 31.54
N SER A 111 -22.37 34.32 32.24
CA SER A 111 -21.31 35.31 32.44
C SER A 111 -20.57 35.18 33.78
N SER A 112 -20.97 34.22 34.63
CA SER A 112 -20.39 34.05 35.98
C SER A 112 -18.93 33.56 35.91
N PRO A 113 -18.01 34.12 36.73
CA PRO A 113 -16.62 33.67 36.78
C PRO A 113 -16.51 32.17 37.09
N ILE A 114 -15.69 31.47 36.30
CA ILE A 114 -15.61 30.00 36.35
C ILE A 114 -14.94 29.48 37.64
N ASP A 115 -14.06 30.29 38.22
CA ASP A 115 -13.42 30.09 39.52
C ASP A 115 -14.42 30.20 40.67
N GLU A 116 -15.21 31.27 40.74
CA GLU A 116 -16.26 31.44 41.76
C GLU A 116 -17.29 30.30 41.71
N VAL A 117 -17.72 29.91 40.51
CA VAL A 117 -18.68 28.81 40.30
C VAL A 117 -18.08 27.46 40.72
N PHE A 118 -16.82 27.19 40.40
CA PHE A 118 -16.13 25.96 40.80
C PHE A 118 -15.90 25.88 42.32
N GLU A 119 -15.48 26.98 42.95
CA GLU A 119 -15.28 27.02 44.41
C GLU A 119 -16.59 26.82 45.19
N SER A 120 -17.70 27.43 44.74
CA SER A 120 -19.02 27.14 45.33
C SER A 120 -19.38 25.67 45.17
N ALA A 121 -19.24 25.11 43.96
CA ALA A 121 -19.59 23.72 43.71
C ALA A 121 -18.75 22.71 44.51
N ILE A 122 -17.48 22.99 44.79
CA ILE A 122 -16.64 22.18 45.68
C ILE A 122 -17.25 22.13 47.09
N LYS A 123 -17.65 23.27 47.62
CA LYS A 123 -18.24 23.44 48.96
C LYS A 123 -19.64 22.82 49.06
N ASP A 124 -20.48 23.05 48.06
CA ASP A 124 -21.84 22.50 47.96
C ASP A 124 -21.85 20.96 47.74
N SER A 125 -20.67 20.39 47.48
CA SER A 125 -20.40 18.96 47.30
C SER A 125 -19.56 18.34 48.43
N GLU A 126 -19.43 18.99 49.58
CA GLU A 126 -18.85 18.36 50.78
C GLU A 126 -19.66 17.11 51.16
N GLY A 127 -18.99 15.98 51.37
CA GLY A 127 -19.63 14.69 51.67
C GLY A 127 -20.33 14.01 50.49
N LYS A 128 -20.23 14.56 49.26
CA LYS A 128 -20.82 13.99 48.03
C LYS A 128 -19.75 13.72 46.97
N LEU A 129 -20.04 12.83 46.02
CA LEU A 129 -19.24 12.72 44.81
C LEU A 129 -19.47 13.98 43.95
N LEU A 130 -18.41 14.57 43.41
CA LEU A 130 -18.49 15.69 42.47
C LEU A 130 -17.87 15.28 41.14
N VAL A 131 -18.63 15.47 40.06
CA VAL A 131 -18.18 15.37 38.67
C VAL A 131 -18.37 16.72 38.00
N VAL A 132 -17.43 17.16 37.16
CA VAL A 132 -17.61 18.33 36.30
C VAL A 132 -17.96 17.84 34.91
N VAL A 133 -19.00 18.38 34.29
CA VAL A 133 -19.31 18.16 32.86
C VAL A 133 -18.83 19.37 32.06
N GLY A 134 -18.13 19.13 30.95
CA GLY A 134 -17.29 20.12 30.29
C GLY A 134 -15.88 20.17 30.90
N PRO A 135 -15.17 21.32 30.84
CA PRO A 135 -15.66 22.65 30.44
C PRO A 135 -15.83 22.85 28.93
N LEU A 136 -16.64 23.86 28.57
CA LEU A 136 -16.81 24.36 27.20
C LEU A 136 -15.78 25.44 26.82
N GLY A 137 -15.13 25.26 25.69
CA GLY A 137 -14.19 26.20 25.08
C GLY A 137 -12.77 26.13 25.64
N THR A 138 -11.79 26.36 24.77
CA THR A 138 -10.37 26.11 25.04
C THR A 138 -9.83 26.89 26.23
N ASN A 139 -10.21 28.16 26.39
CA ASN A 139 -9.76 28.99 27.51
C ASN A 139 -10.19 28.43 28.88
N ASN A 140 -11.43 27.93 28.98
CA ASN A 140 -11.93 27.29 30.20
C ASN A 140 -11.26 25.93 30.44
N ALA A 141 -10.96 25.18 29.38
CA ALA A 141 -10.25 23.90 29.46
C ALA A 141 -8.77 24.06 29.86
N VAL A 142 -8.08 25.11 29.41
CA VAL A 142 -6.74 25.47 29.91
C VAL A 142 -6.80 25.78 31.41
N TRP A 143 -7.73 26.65 31.82
CA TRP A 143 -7.88 27.07 33.22
C TRP A 143 -8.18 25.88 34.15
N SER A 144 -9.05 24.95 33.74
CA SER A 144 -9.56 23.88 34.61
C SER A 144 -8.51 22.85 35.03
N ARG A 145 -7.38 22.74 34.33
CA ARG A 145 -6.32 21.75 34.59
C ARG A 145 -5.88 21.71 36.05
N GLU A 146 -5.54 22.85 36.62
CA GLU A 146 -5.03 22.95 38.00
C GLU A 146 -6.14 22.85 39.06
N PRO A 147 -7.30 23.54 38.95
CA PRO A 147 -8.43 23.38 39.86
C PRO A 147 -8.94 21.94 39.96
N LEU A 148 -9.10 21.23 38.83
CA LEU A 148 -9.54 19.83 38.81
C LEU A 148 -8.53 18.92 39.52
N ARG A 149 -7.24 19.04 39.15
CA ARG A 149 -6.14 18.25 39.74
C ARG A 149 -5.97 18.49 41.25
N LYS A 150 -6.15 19.72 41.73
CA LYS A 150 -6.02 20.06 43.16
C LYS A 150 -7.15 19.52 44.04
N ASN A 151 -8.27 19.09 43.45
CA ASN A 151 -9.48 18.68 44.17
C ASN A 151 -9.92 17.24 43.86
N ASP A 152 -9.07 16.48 43.15
CA ASP A 152 -9.30 15.13 42.63
C ASP A 152 -10.60 14.99 41.80
N VAL A 153 -11.00 16.06 41.11
CA VAL A 153 -12.22 16.09 40.27
C VAL A 153 -11.86 15.76 38.82
N VAL A 154 -12.76 15.07 38.11
CA VAL A 154 -12.67 14.85 36.67
C VAL A 154 -13.60 15.83 35.93
N GLY A 155 -13.05 16.48 34.89
CA GLY A 155 -13.80 17.18 33.85
C GLY A 155 -14.18 16.19 32.76
N PHE A 156 -15.47 15.95 32.60
CA PHE A 156 -16.08 14.88 31.82
C PHE A 156 -16.72 15.45 30.55
N GLY A 157 -16.25 15.00 29.38
CA GLY A 157 -16.57 15.60 28.10
C GLY A 157 -16.17 17.08 27.94
N PRO A 158 -14.91 17.51 28.20
CA PRO A 158 -14.47 18.85 27.83
C PRO A 158 -14.55 19.07 26.31
N ILE A 159 -14.97 20.28 25.90
CA ILE A 159 -15.14 20.65 24.48
C ILE A 159 -14.10 21.72 24.15
N THR A 160 -13.09 21.37 23.36
CA THR A 160 -11.94 22.23 23.03
C THR A 160 -11.39 21.91 21.63
N TYR A 161 -10.84 22.92 20.96
CA TYR A 161 -10.16 22.79 19.66
C TYR A 161 -8.63 22.72 19.78
N SER A 162 -8.09 22.65 21.01
CA SER A 162 -6.64 22.46 21.26
C SER A 162 -6.29 20.98 21.46
N SER A 163 -5.38 20.48 20.63
CA SER A 163 -4.80 19.13 20.74
C SER A 163 -3.74 19.06 21.85
N GLU A 164 -3.13 20.18 22.23
CA GLU A 164 -2.15 20.28 23.32
C GLU A 164 -2.76 19.91 24.68
N LEU A 165 -4.06 20.17 24.85
CA LEU A 165 -4.85 19.77 26.02
C LEU A 165 -5.23 18.29 26.06
N ARG A 166 -5.05 17.55 24.94
CA ARG A 166 -5.38 16.13 24.80
C ARG A 166 -4.27 15.19 25.30
N THR A 167 -3.16 15.73 25.76
CA THR A 167 -2.11 14.97 26.45
C THR A 167 -2.63 14.28 27.72
N TRP A 168 -1.98 13.17 28.12
CA TRP A 168 -2.42 12.35 29.25
C TRP A 168 -2.61 13.18 30.53
N ASN A 169 -3.87 13.29 30.95
CA ASN A 169 -4.28 13.96 32.17
C ASN A 169 -5.53 13.25 32.72
N PRO A 170 -5.44 12.51 33.84
CA PRO A 170 -6.57 11.75 34.37
C PRO A 170 -7.74 12.64 34.81
N ASN A 171 -7.50 13.93 35.06
CA ASN A 171 -8.52 14.90 35.43
C ASN A 171 -9.33 15.46 34.22
N LEU A 172 -8.96 15.14 32.97
CA LEU A 172 -9.70 15.56 31.76
C LEU A 172 -10.06 14.32 30.93
N TYR A 173 -11.35 14.01 30.82
CA TYR A 173 -11.88 12.81 30.18
C TYR A 173 -12.67 13.18 28.92
N PHE A 174 -12.01 13.17 27.77
CA PHE A 174 -12.58 13.61 26.49
C PHE A 174 -13.42 12.50 25.86
N LEU A 175 -14.68 12.80 25.54
CA LEU A 175 -15.57 11.87 24.84
C LEU A 175 -15.48 12.00 23.30
N SER A 176 -15.05 13.17 22.83
CA SER A 176 -14.85 13.47 21.41
C SER A 176 -13.43 13.14 20.94
N ILE A 177 -13.29 12.96 19.63
CA ILE A 177 -11.97 12.79 18.99
C ILE A 177 -11.16 14.10 19.09
N GLU A 178 -9.86 14.02 18.86
CA GLU A 178 -8.97 15.17 18.97
C GLU A 178 -9.10 16.17 17.79
N PRO A 179 -8.72 17.45 17.97
CA PRO A 179 -8.81 18.45 16.90
C PRO A 179 -7.88 18.20 15.70
N ASN A 180 -6.69 17.62 15.92
CA ASN A 180 -5.79 17.30 14.80
C ASN A 180 -6.38 16.20 13.89
N ALA A 181 -7.22 15.31 14.42
CA ALA A 181 -7.93 14.28 13.66
C ALA A 181 -8.91 14.91 12.68
N GLU A 182 -9.65 15.91 13.14
CA GLU A 182 -10.58 16.68 12.31
C GLU A 182 -9.82 17.45 11.20
N LEU A 183 -8.68 18.06 11.52
CA LEU A 183 -7.81 18.72 10.54
C LEU A 183 -7.24 17.75 9.49
N LEU A 184 -6.78 16.57 9.92
CA LEU A 184 -6.31 15.51 9.03
C LEU A 184 -7.42 15.03 8.07
N ALA A 185 -8.63 14.82 8.57
CA ALA A 185 -9.78 14.41 7.75
C ALA A 185 -10.15 15.47 6.69
N LEU A 186 -10.09 16.77 7.04
CA LEU A 186 -10.33 17.86 6.08
C LEU A 186 -9.22 17.96 5.03
N ILE A 187 -7.95 17.83 5.43
CA ILE A 187 -6.81 17.79 4.49
C ILE A 187 -6.97 16.61 3.53
N ARG A 188 -7.22 15.41 4.05
CA ARG A 188 -7.46 14.18 3.27
C ARG A 188 -8.61 14.39 2.27
N TYR A 189 -9.73 14.94 2.72
CA TYR A 189 -10.89 15.17 1.86
C TYR A 189 -10.62 16.23 0.77
N ALA A 190 -9.86 17.29 1.08
CA ALA A 190 -9.48 18.32 0.13
C ALA A 190 -8.53 17.81 -0.96
N THR A 191 -7.47 17.09 -0.59
CA THR A 191 -6.39 16.71 -1.52
C THR A 191 -6.61 15.36 -2.20
N ILE A 192 -7.12 14.35 -1.49
CA ILE A 192 -7.29 12.97 -2.00
C ILE A 192 -8.65 12.81 -2.67
N TYR A 193 -9.73 13.24 -2.02
CA TYR A 193 -11.09 12.99 -2.53
C TYR A 193 -11.59 14.06 -3.51
N MET A 194 -11.32 15.34 -3.24
CA MET A 194 -11.67 16.45 -4.16
C MET A 194 -10.53 16.86 -5.09
N GLY A 195 -9.37 16.22 -5.00
CA GLY A 195 -8.24 16.46 -5.90
C GLY A 195 -7.68 17.89 -5.91
N LEU A 196 -7.94 18.73 -4.90
CA LEU A 196 -7.70 20.18 -5.00
C LEU A 196 -6.21 20.54 -4.86
N PRO A 197 -5.55 21.12 -5.89
CA PRO A 197 -4.14 21.49 -5.83
C PRO A 197 -3.87 22.75 -4.99
N ARG A 198 -4.88 23.60 -4.75
CA ARG A 198 -4.73 24.86 -4.00
C ARG A 198 -5.55 24.87 -2.72
N VAL A 199 -4.96 24.29 -1.66
CA VAL A 199 -5.49 24.35 -0.29
C VAL A 199 -4.76 25.46 0.48
N GLY A 200 -5.49 26.51 0.85
CA GLY A 200 -5.02 27.57 1.74
C GLY A 200 -5.46 27.33 3.19
N MET A 201 -4.86 28.07 4.13
CA MET A 201 -5.22 27.98 5.55
C MET A 201 -5.39 29.37 6.18
N MET A 202 -6.36 29.52 7.07
CA MET A 202 -6.55 30.71 7.88
C MET A 202 -6.35 30.36 9.37
N TYR A 203 -5.43 31.07 10.04
CA TYR A 203 -5.14 30.91 11.47
C TYR A 203 -4.64 32.23 12.10
N SER A 204 -4.67 32.33 13.42
CA SER A 204 -4.13 33.49 14.16
C SER A 204 -2.66 33.27 14.53
N LYS A 205 -1.77 34.22 14.16
CA LYS A 205 -0.33 34.12 14.42
C LYS A 205 0.05 34.17 15.90
N ASP A 206 -0.75 34.87 16.71
CA ASP A 206 -0.47 35.08 18.13
C ASP A 206 -1.05 33.96 19.02
N SER A 207 -1.65 32.94 18.41
CA SER A 207 -2.14 31.75 19.11
C SER A 207 -1.15 30.60 18.97
N GLU A 208 -0.59 30.12 20.07
CA GLU A 208 0.28 28.92 20.07
C GLU A 208 -0.43 27.70 19.45
N ILE A 209 -1.75 27.57 19.70
CA ILE A 209 -2.61 26.53 19.12
C ILE A 209 -2.76 26.72 17.61
N GLY A 210 -3.01 27.95 17.14
CA GLY A 210 -3.07 28.26 15.70
C GLY A 210 -1.76 27.94 14.97
N VAL A 211 -0.63 28.30 15.57
CA VAL A 211 0.72 27.98 15.06
C VAL A 211 0.98 26.47 15.08
N SER A 212 0.50 25.75 16.09
CA SER A 212 0.61 24.29 16.22
C SER A 212 -0.20 23.56 15.12
N LEU A 213 -1.47 23.93 14.94
CA LEU A 213 -2.35 23.41 13.89
C LEU A 213 -1.78 23.69 12.49
N HIS A 214 -1.22 24.88 12.27
CA HIS A 214 -0.54 25.22 11.01
C HIS A 214 0.69 24.32 10.77
N LYS A 215 1.54 24.09 11.79
CA LYS A 215 2.68 23.16 11.67
C LYS A 215 2.21 21.73 11.37
N PHE A 216 1.12 21.27 11.99
CA PHE A 216 0.53 19.96 11.71
C PHE A 216 0.05 19.87 10.26
N ALA A 217 -0.70 20.87 9.77
CA ALA A 217 -1.15 20.92 8.38
C ALA A 217 0.01 20.91 7.37
N VAL A 218 1.04 21.73 7.58
CA VAL A 218 2.25 21.75 6.74
C VAL A 218 2.97 20.40 6.74
N ASN A 219 3.07 19.74 7.90
CA ASN A 219 3.70 18.42 8.01
C ASN A 219 2.93 17.36 7.20
N VAL A 220 1.61 17.26 7.40
CA VAL A 220 0.72 16.33 6.69
C VAL A 220 0.73 16.56 5.18
N MET A 221 0.63 17.81 4.72
CA MET A 221 0.74 18.16 3.30
C MET A 221 2.10 17.73 2.72
N SER A 222 3.20 17.99 3.43
CA SER A 222 4.55 17.66 2.97
C SER A 222 4.82 16.16 2.89
N MET A 223 4.23 15.35 3.80
CA MET A 223 4.26 13.88 3.72
C MET A 223 3.62 13.34 2.43
N MET A 224 2.50 13.95 2.00
CA MET A 224 1.84 13.61 0.74
C MET A 224 2.57 14.18 -0.50
N GLY A 225 3.51 15.11 -0.30
CA GLY A 225 4.28 15.75 -1.37
C GLY A 225 3.79 17.14 -1.78
N PHE A 226 2.79 17.71 -1.09
CA PHE A 226 2.17 19.00 -1.38
C PHE A 226 2.56 20.09 -0.37
N GLU A 227 2.19 21.33 -0.68
CA GLU A 227 2.37 22.50 0.18
C GLU A 227 1.04 23.28 0.26
N LEU A 228 0.84 24.08 1.31
CA LEU A 228 -0.31 25.00 1.38
C LEU A 228 -0.08 26.12 0.36
N CYS A 229 -1.09 26.48 -0.43
CA CYS A 229 -0.90 27.44 -1.53
C CYS A 229 -0.65 28.88 -1.03
N GLU A 230 -1.29 29.27 0.08
CA GLU A 230 -0.99 30.47 0.87
C GLU A 230 -1.67 30.38 2.24
N THR A 231 -1.25 31.22 3.19
CA THR A 231 -1.84 31.29 4.53
C THR A 231 -2.31 32.71 4.88
N PHE A 232 -3.59 32.86 5.21
CA PHE A 232 -4.08 34.10 5.82
C PHE A 232 -3.77 34.05 7.31
N ALA A 233 -2.69 34.73 7.69
CA ALA A 233 -2.12 34.64 9.01
C ALA A 233 -1.76 36.04 9.51
N VAL A 234 -2.56 36.57 10.44
CA VAL A 234 -2.42 37.92 11.00
C VAL A 234 -2.26 37.87 12.52
N SER A 235 -1.63 38.90 13.08
CA SER A 235 -1.63 39.15 14.52
C SER A 235 -2.99 39.70 14.94
N ARG A 236 -3.29 39.54 16.23
CA ARG A 236 -4.50 40.02 16.86
C ARG A 236 -4.56 41.56 16.83
N ASP A 237 -5.75 42.11 16.65
CA ASP A 237 -6.01 43.54 16.56
C ASP A 237 -5.26 44.21 15.38
N ALA A 238 -5.05 43.46 14.28
CA ALA A 238 -4.42 43.97 13.06
C ALA A 238 -5.21 45.13 12.44
N SER A 239 -4.49 46.10 11.87
CA SER A 239 -5.16 47.21 11.18
C SER A 239 -5.88 46.75 9.91
N GLU A 240 -6.95 47.44 9.52
CA GLU A 240 -7.68 47.14 8.27
C GLU A 240 -6.73 47.13 7.04
N SER A 241 -5.71 47.97 7.02
CA SER A 241 -4.67 47.97 5.98
C SER A 241 -3.80 46.70 5.95
N GLU A 242 -3.52 46.09 7.11
CA GLU A 242 -2.77 44.83 7.19
C GLU A 242 -3.66 43.64 6.82
N LEU A 243 -4.92 43.66 7.23
CA LEU A 243 -5.93 42.67 6.84
C LEU A 243 -6.15 42.67 5.31
N GLU A 244 -6.30 43.84 4.69
CA GLU A 244 -6.41 43.99 3.22
C GLU A 244 -5.15 43.52 2.48
N ALA A 245 -3.95 43.85 2.99
CA ALA A 245 -2.70 43.41 2.38
C ALA A 245 -2.55 41.88 2.44
N ALA A 246 -2.86 41.26 3.59
CA ALA A 246 -2.86 39.81 3.75
C ALA A 246 -3.93 39.14 2.88
N TRP A 247 -5.10 39.77 2.71
CA TRP A 247 -6.18 39.28 1.85
C TRP A 247 -5.81 39.31 0.37
N ALA A 248 -5.17 40.39 -0.09
CA ALA A 248 -4.67 40.51 -1.47
C ALA A 248 -3.57 39.48 -1.78
N GLN A 249 -2.69 39.19 -0.82
CA GLN A 249 -1.72 38.09 -0.94
C GLN A 249 -2.42 36.72 -1.00
N PHE A 250 -3.33 36.45 -0.05
CA PHE A 250 -4.05 35.18 0.05
C PHE A 250 -4.89 34.87 -1.20
N THR A 251 -5.64 35.84 -1.71
CA THR A 251 -6.43 35.69 -2.94
C THR A 251 -5.56 35.65 -4.20
N GLY A 252 -4.40 36.32 -4.22
CA GLY A 252 -3.43 36.23 -5.30
C GLY A 252 -2.92 34.80 -5.57
N ALA A 253 -2.95 33.92 -4.56
CA ALA A 253 -2.61 32.50 -4.69
C ALA A 253 -3.74 31.62 -5.26
N ARG A 254 -4.95 32.18 -5.51
CA ARG A 254 -6.15 31.50 -6.03
C ARG A 254 -6.56 30.23 -5.26
N PRO A 255 -6.68 30.27 -3.91
CA PRO A 255 -7.07 29.11 -3.11
C PRO A 255 -8.44 28.55 -3.54
N GLN A 256 -8.54 27.23 -3.72
CA GLN A 256 -9.81 26.55 -4.01
C GLN A 256 -10.50 26.06 -2.73
N ALA A 257 -9.70 25.74 -1.71
CA ALA A 257 -10.16 25.35 -0.39
C ALA A 257 -9.46 26.19 0.69
N ILE A 258 -10.19 26.47 1.77
CA ILE A 258 -9.70 27.20 2.95
C ILE A 258 -9.91 26.34 4.19
N LEU A 259 -8.82 25.89 4.80
CA LEU A 259 -8.81 25.30 6.14
C LEU A 259 -8.94 26.44 7.17
N LEU A 260 -10.11 26.60 7.76
CA LEU A 260 -10.44 27.68 8.69
C LEU A 260 -10.32 27.20 10.15
N PHE A 261 -9.11 27.31 10.70
CA PHE A 261 -8.76 26.89 12.05
C PHE A 261 -8.32 28.09 12.90
N ALA A 262 -9.30 28.90 13.29
CA ALA A 262 -9.10 30.13 14.05
C ALA A 262 -10.11 30.28 15.21
N PRO A 263 -9.81 31.12 16.22
CA PRO A 263 -10.69 31.32 17.37
C PRO A 263 -12.06 31.91 16.97
N ILE A 264 -13.12 31.27 17.44
CA ILE A 264 -14.54 31.57 17.15
C ILE A 264 -15.07 32.91 17.71
N SER A 265 -14.20 33.75 18.27
CA SER A 265 -14.57 35.03 18.88
C SER A 265 -13.63 36.18 18.50
N ASN A 266 -12.85 36.01 17.43
CA ASN A 266 -11.90 37.04 16.97
C ASN A 266 -12.51 37.90 15.85
N GLU A 267 -12.38 39.22 15.95
CA GLU A 267 -12.86 40.17 14.95
C GLU A 267 -12.20 39.91 13.58
N ASP A 268 -10.90 39.56 13.55
CA ASP A 268 -10.17 39.20 12.33
C ASP A 268 -10.81 38.00 11.59
N THR A 269 -11.39 37.05 12.33
CA THR A 269 -12.01 35.85 11.76
C THR A 269 -13.39 36.16 11.18
N SER A 270 -14.17 37.00 11.87
CA SER A 270 -15.42 37.55 11.33
C SER A 270 -15.18 38.41 10.08
N TRP A 271 -14.12 39.23 10.08
CA TRP A 271 -13.70 40.03 8.92
C TRP A 271 -13.30 39.14 7.73
N PHE A 272 -12.53 38.08 7.98
CA PHE A 272 -12.13 37.13 6.93
C PHE A 272 -13.34 36.40 6.33
N ILE A 273 -14.27 35.91 7.16
CA ILE A 273 -15.53 35.29 6.70
C ILE A 273 -16.34 36.30 5.85
N ASP A 274 -16.37 37.57 6.24
CA ASP A 274 -17.05 38.63 5.50
C ASP A 274 -16.47 38.85 4.10
N ARG A 275 -15.14 38.94 4.01
CA ARG A 275 -14.41 39.07 2.74
C ARG A 275 -14.55 37.84 1.86
N VAL A 276 -14.53 36.62 2.43
CA VAL A 276 -14.87 35.39 1.71
C VAL A 276 -16.28 35.51 1.12
N VAL A 277 -17.31 35.77 1.93
CA VAL A 277 -18.70 35.92 1.44
C VAL A 277 -18.84 36.99 0.36
N GLN A 278 -18.12 38.11 0.48
CA GLN A 278 -18.09 39.16 -0.55
C GLN A 278 -17.48 38.66 -1.87
N SER A 279 -16.36 37.93 -1.82
CA SER A 279 -15.66 37.39 -3.01
C SER A 279 -16.35 36.17 -3.66
N THR A 280 -17.22 35.43 -2.93
CA THR A 280 -17.98 34.29 -3.48
C THR A 280 -18.84 34.59 -4.72
N LYS A 281 -19.07 35.88 -4.99
CA LYS A 281 -19.75 36.40 -6.19
C LYS A 281 -18.94 36.22 -7.47
N GLU A 282 -17.61 36.14 -7.37
CA GLU A 282 -16.69 36.11 -8.51
C GLU A 282 -15.85 34.81 -8.54
N GLU A 283 -15.39 34.32 -7.39
CA GLU A 283 -14.61 33.07 -7.28
C GLU A 283 -15.27 32.07 -6.31
N PHE A 284 -15.20 30.77 -6.61
CA PHE A 284 -15.77 29.72 -5.75
C PHE A 284 -14.68 29.07 -4.90
N MET A 285 -14.79 29.24 -3.57
CA MET A 285 -13.89 28.66 -2.59
C MET A 285 -14.67 27.79 -1.61
N TYR A 286 -14.20 26.57 -1.37
CA TYR A 286 -14.65 25.71 -0.28
C TYR A 286 -14.12 26.23 1.06
N VAL A 287 -14.95 26.21 2.10
CA VAL A 287 -14.55 26.59 3.46
C VAL A 287 -14.70 25.40 4.38
N MET A 288 -13.61 25.03 5.05
CA MET A 288 -13.46 23.77 5.78
C MET A 288 -13.19 24.04 7.25
N VAL A 289 -14.06 23.55 8.14
CA VAL A 289 -14.02 23.87 9.59
C VAL A 289 -14.08 22.64 10.50
N PRO A 290 -13.42 22.69 11.67
CA PRO A 290 -13.61 21.70 12.73
C PRO A 290 -15.03 21.82 13.35
N SER A 291 -15.50 20.76 13.98
CA SER A 291 -16.86 20.66 14.57
C SER A 291 -17.17 21.79 15.55
N THR A 292 -16.19 22.21 16.35
CA THR A 292 -16.30 23.31 17.33
C THR A 292 -16.57 24.67 16.70
N SER A 293 -16.24 24.86 15.42
CA SER A 293 -16.29 26.16 14.73
C SER A 293 -17.50 26.31 13.80
N VAL A 294 -18.26 25.24 13.56
CA VAL A 294 -19.41 25.21 12.63
C VAL A 294 -20.46 26.25 13.02
N ALA A 295 -20.85 26.27 14.30
CA ALA A 295 -21.93 27.14 14.79
C ALA A 295 -21.60 28.62 14.61
N PHE A 296 -20.38 29.02 14.97
CA PHE A 296 -19.86 30.36 14.73
C PHE A 296 -19.78 30.68 13.25
N LEU A 297 -19.23 29.80 12.41
CA LEU A 297 -19.12 30.03 10.97
C LEU A 297 -20.50 30.27 10.36
N LEU A 298 -21.50 29.43 10.65
CA LEU A 298 -22.84 29.58 10.07
C LEU A 298 -23.55 30.85 10.53
N ARG A 299 -23.35 31.28 11.79
CA ARG A 299 -23.84 32.58 12.28
C ARG A 299 -23.20 33.73 11.50
N SER A 300 -21.87 33.81 11.50
CA SER A 300 -21.11 34.88 10.83
C SER A 300 -21.36 34.91 9.32
N TRP A 301 -21.53 33.75 8.69
CA TRP A 301 -21.87 33.61 7.28
C TRP A 301 -23.28 34.10 6.96
N ARG A 302 -24.29 33.74 7.77
CA ARG A 302 -25.66 34.26 7.63
C ARG A 302 -25.68 35.79 7.71
N GLU A 303 -24.95 36.37 8.67
CA GLU A 303 -24.82 37.82 8.83
C GLU A 303 -24.10 38.50 7.64
N ALA A 304 -23.00 37.93 7.16
CA ALA A 304 -22.28 38.42 5.99
C ALA A 304 -23.13 38.33 4.70
N VAL A 305 -23.88 37.23 4.51
CA VAL A 305 -24.81 37.04 3.40
C VAL A 305 -25.90 38.11 3.41
N LEU A 306 -26.45 38.44 4.57
CA LEU A 306 -27.44 39.52 4.73
C LEU A 306 -26.83 40.90 4.44
N ARG A 307 -25.61 41.19 4.92
CA ARG A 307 -24.94 42.48 4.71
C ARG A 307 -24.55 42.71 3.24
N HIS A 308 -24.06 41.68 2.54
CA HIS A 308 -23.57 41.78 1.16
C HIS A 308 -24.60 41.41 0.09
N ASN A 309 -25.81 40.99 0.46
CA ASN A 309 -26.78 40.35 -0.45
C ASN A 309 -26.13 39.18 -1.24
N GLY A 310 -25.38 38.34 -0.51
CA GLY A 310 -24.71 37.15 -1.03
C GLY A 310 -25.63 35.93 -1.09
N LYS A 311 -25.07 34.76 -1.41
CA LYS A 311 -25.73 33.46 -1.25
C LYS A 311 -24.69 32.41 -0.88
N LEU A 312 -25.02 31.54 0.08
CA LEU A 312 -24.30 30.28 0.24
C LEU A 312 -24.60 29.37 -0.95
N LYS A 313 -23.59 28.81 -1.60
CA LYS A 313 -23.75 27.71 -2.56
C LYS A 313 -23.81 26.39 -1.76
N PRO A 314 -24.79 25.49 -2.01
CA PRO A 314 -24.83 24.18 -1.34
C PRO A 314 -23.51 23.41 -1.53
N GLY A 315 -23.02 22.79 -0.45
CA GLY A 315 -21.73 22.08 -0.45
C GLY A 315 -20.48 22.98 -0.35
N GLN A 316 -20.63 24.31 -0.33
CA GLN A 316 -19.49 25.22 -0.22
C GLN A 316 -18.78 25.16 1.14
N ILE A 317 -19.54 24.99 2.22
CA ILE A 317 -18.98 24.80 3.56
C ILE A 317 -18.97 23.30 3.84
N ILE A 318 -17.79 22.80 4.20
CA ILE A 318 -17.56 21.43 4.67
C ILE A 318 -17.13 21.51 6.13
N ALA A 319 -17.67 20.62 6.95
CA ALA A 319 -17.50 20.59 8.39
C ALA A 319 -17.22 19.17 8.88
N THR A 320 -16.36 19.04 9.88
CA THR A 320 -16.23 17.79 10.61
C THR A 320 -17.28 17.69 11.73
N GLY A 321 -17.37 16.50 12.32
CA GLY A 321 -18.25 16.18 13.43
C GLY A 321 -17.66 15.04 14.26
N THR A 322 -17.89 15.09 15.56
CA THR A 322 -17.42 14.08 16.54
C THR A 322 -18.42 12.94 16.73
N HIS A 323 -19.57 13.01 16.06
CA HIS A 323 -20.67 12.05 16.04
C HIS A 323 -21.43 12.14 14.70
N PRO A 324 -22.27 11.13 14.36
CA PRO A 324 -23.14 11.18 13.19
C PRO A 324 -24.04 12.42 13.17
N PRO A 325 -24.51 12.90 12.01
CA PRO A 325 -25.41 14.06 11.95
C PRO A 325 -26.73 13.79 12.70
N SER A 326 -27.16 14.74 13.51
CA SER A 326 -28.36 14.67 14.38
C SER A 326 -29.70 14.50 13.63
N VAL A 327 -29.68 14.67 12.31
CA VAL A 327 -30.81 14.47 11.39
C VAL A 327 -30.76 13.13 10.63
N ASP A 328 -29.63 12.40 10.68
CA ASP A 328 -29.41 11.20 9.89
C ASP A 328 -29.94 9.94 10.60
N THR A 329 -31.24 9.69 10.47
CA THR A 329 -31.95 8.56 11.11
C THR A 329 -31.53 7.17 10.63
N ARG A 330 -30.52 7.06 9.75
CA ARG A 330 -29.87 5.78 9.42
C ARG A 330 -29.09 5.19 10.60
N PHE A 331 -28.73 6.02 11.58
CA PHE A 331 -28.07 5.64 12.82
C PHE A 331 -29.11 5.44 13.94
N GLU A 332 -29.05 4.32 14.67
CA GLU A 332 -29.95 3.99 15.78
C GLU A 332 -29.74 4.97 16.96
N VAL A 333 -28.49 5.32 17.25
CA VAL A 333 -28.13 6.37 18.22
C VAL A 333 -28.82 7.71 17.91
N VAL A 334 -28.94 8.08 16.64
CA VAL A 334 -29.64 9.29 16.20
C VAL A 334 -31.16 9.14 16.37
N GLN A 335 -31.73 7.98 16.01
CA GLN A 335 -33.16 7.71 16.23
C GLN A 335 -33.54 7.83 17.72
N ARG A 336 -32.70 7.28 18.61
CA ARG A 336 -32.91 7.30 20.06
C ARG A 336 -32.72 8.69 20.64
N PHE A 337 -31.63 9.39 20.30
CA PHE A 337 -31.42 10.80 20.65
C PHE A 337 -32.67 11.63 20.31
N ARG A 338 -33.14 11.57 19.06
CA ARG A 338 -34.31 12.35 18.60
C ARG A 338 -35.58 12.01 19.37
N LYS A 339 -35.81 10.73 19.70
CA LYS A 339 -36.97 10.29 20.49
C LYS A 339 -36.94 10.86 21.90
N GLU A 340 -35.80 10.77 22.58
CA GLU A 340 -35.66 11.22 23.96
C GLU A 340 -35.63 12.75 24.06
N MET A 341 -34.94 13.42 23.13
CA MET A 341 -34.90 14.88 23.04
C MET A 341 -36.30 15.48 22.82
N ASN A 342 -37.09 14.93 21.88
CA ASN A 342 -38.48 15.37 21.69
C ASN A 342 -39.32 15.16 22.96
N SER A 343 -39.23 13.98 23.59
CA SER A 343 -39.97 13.70 24.84
C SER A 343 -39.58 14.63 25.99
N PHE A 344 -38.32 15.07 26.05
CA PHE A 344 -37.85 16.04 27.05
C PHE A 344 -38.38 17.45 26.74
N LEU A 345 -38.23 17.92 25.50
CA LEU A 345 -38.71 19.25 25.07
C LEU A 345 -40.24 19.40 25.14
N ASP A 346 -40.99 18.32 24.96
CA ASP A 346 -42.47 18.31 25.11
C ASP A 346 -42.92 18.44 26.57
N SER A 347 -42.06 18.13 27.55
CA SER A 347 -42.42 18.03 28.97
C SER A 347 -41.70 19.01 29.90
N ASN A 348 -40.55 19.56 29.49
CA ASN A 348 -39.74 20.47 30.30
C ASN A 348 -40.12 21.94 30.06
N THR A 349 -40.27 22.72 31.14
CA THR A 349 -40.61 24.16 31.09
C THR A 349 -39.47 25.10 31.47
N GLU A 350 -38.31 24.60 31.89
CA GLU A 350 -37.15 25.41 32.30
C GLU A 350 -36.37 25.89 31.07
N TRP A 351 -36.21 25.03 30.06
CA TRP A 351 -35.57 25.35 28.78
C TRP A 351 -36.52 26.07 27.78
N ILE A 352 -37.52 26.80 28.26
CA ILE A 352 -38.59 27.45 27.46
C ILE A 352 -38.12 28.57 26.51
N GLY A 353 -36.83 28.92 26.54
CA GLY A 353 -36.20 29.77 25.50
C GLY A 353 -36.41 29.24 24.06
N TYR A 354 -36.68 27.95 23.90
CA TYR A 354 -37.07 27.32 22.64
C TYR A 354 -38.60 27.21 22.51
N ALA A 355 -39.20 28.04 21.65
CA ALA A 355 -40.65 28.27 21.61
C ALA A 355 -41.47 27.19 20.84
N LYS A 356 -41.59 25.96 21.39
CA LYS A 356 -42.43 24.81 20.94
C LYS A 356 -42.10 24.14 19.58
N PRO A 357 -42.01 22.79 19.47
CA PRO A 357 -41.49 22.02 18.32
C PRO A 357 -41.88 22.47 16.89
N PRO A 358 -41.00 22.28 15.87
CA PRO A 358 -39.84 21.36 15.84
C PRO A 358 -38.47 22.06 15.64
N HIS A 359 -37.85 22.55 16.70
CA HIS A 359 -36.74 23.53 16.59
C HIS A 359 -35.38 23.01 16.12
N PHE A 360 -34.94 21.84 16.58
CA PHE A 360 -33.60 21.34 16.23
C PHE A 360 -33.51 20.67 14.85
N ASP A 361 -34.66 20.44 14.20
CA ASP A 361 -34.76 19.97 12.81
C ASP A 361 -34.66 21.12 11.79
N ASP A 362 -34.96 22.35 12.22
CA ASP A 362 -34.89 23.56 11.40
C ASP A 362 -33.53 24.25 11.50
N ASP A 363 -32.83 24.20 12.65
CA ASP A 363 -31.41 24.54 12.75
C ASP A 363 -30.57 23.33 13.17
N SER A 364 -29.97 22.66 12.18
CA SER A 364 -29.11 21.48 12.38
C SER A 364 -27.97 21.74 13.38
N THR A 365 -27.46 22.97 13.47
CA THR A 365 -26.40 23.35 14.42
C THR A 365 -26.82 23.08 15.87
N MET A 366 -28.07 23.39 16.20
CA MET A 366 -28.63 23.15 17.54
C MET A 366 -28.84 21.66 17.77
N GLY A 367 -29.26 20.92 16.74
CA GLY A 367 -29.33 19.46 16.75
C GLY A 367 -27.99 18.79 17.08
N GLU A 368 -26.89 19.25 16.48
CA GLU A 368 -25.55 18.73 16.79
C GLU A 368 -25.15 18.99 18.24
N LEU A 369 -25.35 20.22 18.73
CA LEU A 369 -25.03 20.60 20.11
C LEU A 369 -25.89 19.83 21.13
N MET A 370 -27.18 19.64 20.87
CA MET A 370 -28.07 18.80 21.69
C MET A 370 -27.62 17.34 21.68
N MET A 371 -27.21 16.79 20.53
CA MET A 371 -26.72 15.41 20.43
C MET A 371 -25.41 15.21 21.20
N LEU A 372 -24.47 16.16 21.14
CA LEU A 372 -23.23 16.13 21.91
C LEU A 372 -23.49 16.18 23.44
N GLY A 373 -24.43 17.03 23.87
CA GLY A 373 -24.88 17.07 25.26
C GLY A 373 -25.52 15.75 25.72
N TRP A 374 -26.41 15.19 24.89
CA TRP A 374 -27.10 13.93 25.16
C TRP A 374 -26.14 12.74 25.24
N LEU A 375 -25.18 12.63 24.31
CA LEU A 375 -24.12 11.62 24.36
C LEU A 375 -23.28 11.74 25.65
N THR A 376 -23.00 12.97 26.09
CA THR A 376 -22.27 13.20 27.35
C THR A 376 -23.07 12.72 28.56
N GLY A 377 -24.39 12.90 28.56
CA GLY A 377 -25.30 12.33 29.56
C GLY A 377 -25.32 10.81 29.55
N GLU A 378 -25.45 10.17 28.37
CA GLU A 378 -25.48 8.71 28.25
C GLU A 378 -24.19 8.07 28.77
N VAL A 379 -23.04 8.61 28.36
CA VAL A 379 -21.74 8.09 28.78
C VAL A 379 -21.49 8.35 30.27
N LEU A 380 -21.94 9.48 30.83
CA LEU A 380 -21.88 9.72 32.28
C LEU A 380 -22.79 8.76 33.07
N MET A 381 -23.99 8.46 32.58
CA MET A 381 -24.90 7.51 33.21
C MET A 381 -24.35 6.08 33.18
N GLN A 382 -23.68 5.68 32.10
CA GLN A 382 -22.93 4.42 32.07
C GLN A 382 -21.69 4.48 32.99
N ALA A 383 -21.02 5.63 33.11
CA ALA A 383 -19.89 5.82 34.02
C ALA A 383 -20.29 5.59 35.49
N LEU A 384 -21.44 6.15 35.89
CA LEU A 384 -22.00 6.08 37.25
C LEU A 384 -22.68 4.73 37.60
N SER A 385 -22.90 3.83 36.63
CA SER A 385 -23.62 2.56 36.87
C SER A 385 -22.94 1.57 37.82
N ASN A 386 -21.67 1.78 38.19
CA ASN A 386 -20.92 0.89 39.08
C ASN A 386 -20.78 1.49 40.49
N GLU A 387 -21.80 1.31 41.33
CA GLU A 387 -21.87 1.84 42.72
C GLU A 387 -20.59 1.59 43.54
N ARG A 388 -19.94 0.42 43.38
CA ARG A 388 -18.72 0.05 44.11
C ARG A 388 -17.52 0.95 43.81
N GLN A 389 -17.58 1.72 42.72
CA GLN A 389 -16.53 2.64 42.28
C GLN A 389 -16.87 4.10 42.62
N LEU A 390 -18.05 4.40 43.18
CA LEU A 390 -18.48 5.76 43.54
C LEU A 390 -18.15 6.18 44.98
N THR A 391 -17.21 5.50 45.64
CA THR A 391 -16.92 5.68 47.07
C THR A 391 -16.27 7.02 47.40
N ASN A 392 -15.43 7.56 46.50
CA ASN A 392 -14.85 8.89 46.56
C ASN A 392 -14.41 9.34 45.16
N ARG A 393 -13.96 10.60 45.02
CA ARG A 393 -13.61 11.21 43.73
C ARG A 393 -12.45 10.49 43.04
N THR A 394 -11.40 10.13 43.79
CA THR A 394 -10.24 9.38 43.29
C THR A 394 -10.62 8.00 42.77
N ALA A 395 -11.41 7.23 43.53
CA ALA A 395 -11.87 5.91 43.15
C ALA A 395 -12.77 5.92 41.89
N PHE A 396 -13.63 6.95 41.77
CA PHE A 396 -14.42 7.16 40.56
C PHE A 396 -13.50 7.49 39.37
N MET A 397 -12.57 8.44 39.52
CA MET A 397 -11.63 8.82 38.47
C MET A 397 -10.77 7.64 37.99
N GLU A 398 -10.18 6.86 38.90
CA GLU A 398 -9.45 5.63 38.56
C GLU A 398 -10.31 4.62 37.78
N SER A 399 -11.61 4.54 38.08
CA SER A 399 -12.52 3.60 37.41
C SER A 399 -12.76 3.94 35.94
N LEU A 400 -12.60 5.21 35.54
CA LEU A 400 -12.77 5.65 34.16
C LEU A 400 -11.68 5.13 33.22
N TYR A 401 -10.53 4.73 33.78
CA TYR A 401 -9.32 4.34 33.06
C TYR A 401 -8.97 2.84 33.17
N LYS A 402 -9.86 2.03 33.75
CA LYS A 402 -9.68 0.57 33.86
C LYS A 402 -10.17 -0.15 32.60
N GLN A 403 -9.51 0.12 31.46
CA GLN A 403 -9.83 -0.45 30.13
C GLN A 403 -11.30 -0.25 29.75
N ARG A 404 -11.79 0.99 29.88
CA ARG A 404 -13.23 1.28 29.81
C ARG A 404 -13.65 1.61 28.37
N ARG A 405 -14.73 0.98 27.92
CA ARG A 405 -15.45 1.28 26.68
C ARG A 405 -16.92 1.53 27.00
N TYR A 406 -17.52 2.50 26.34
CA TYR A 406 -18.96 2.72 26.35
C TYR A 406 -19.52 2.40 24.97
N LEU A 407 -20.73 1.84 24.96
CA LEU A 407 -21.50 1.57 23.77
C LEU A 407 -22.86 2.23 23.94
N VAL A 408 -23.14 3.24 23.12
CA VAL A 408 -24.41 3.98 23.08
C VAL A 408 -25.10 3.58 21.78
N ASP A 409 -25.95 2.57 21.86
CA ASP A 409 -26.54 1.89 20.70
C ASP A 409 -25.44 1.31 19.80
N GLU A 410 -25.20 1.83 18.59
CA GLU A 410 -24.06 1.45 17.75
C GLU A 410 -22.84 2.39 17.85
N PHE A 411 -22.96 3.50 18.59
CA PHE A 411 -21.89 4.48 18.77
C PHE A 411 -20.92 4.08 19.89
N VAL A 412 -19.62 4.07 19.61
CA VAL A 412 -18.57 3.64 20.54
C VAL A 412 -17.86 4.86 21.10
N VAL A 413 -17.64 4.88 22.42
CA VAL A 413 -16.79 5.89 23.09
C VAL A 413 -15.76 5.17 23.95
N GLY A 414 -14.48 5.30 23.59
CA GLY A 414 -13.36 4.57 24.17
C GLY A 414 -12.41 4.04 23.08
N ASP A 415 -11.37 3.29 23.42
CA ASP A 415 -11.06 2.79 24.78
C ASP A 415 -10.35 3.82 25.67
N PHE A 416 -10.61 3.75 26.98
CA PHE A 416 -9.95 4.57 28.00
C PHE A 416 -9.04 3.72 28.89
N GLY A 417 -7.82 4.22 29.14
CA GLY A 417 -6.74 3.43 29.72
C GLY A 417 -5.83 4.21 30.67
N GLY A 418 -5.49 3.63 31.81
CA GLY A 418 -4.60 4.22 32.80
C GLY A 418 -3.13 3.95 32.55
N ASP A 419 -2.29 4.14 33.56
CA ASP A 419 -0.92 3.60 33.54
C ASP A 419 -0.95 2.06 33.41
N CYS A 420 -0.09 1.52 32.55
CA CYS A 420 0.02 0.10 32.27
C CYS A 420 1.50 -0.30 32.13
N GLN A 421 1.77 -1.61 32.05
CA GLN A 421 3.10 -2.12 31.71
C GLN A 421 3.24 -2.33 30.19
N GLU A 422 4.46 -2.22 29.69
CA GLU A 422 4.80 -2.40 28.26
C GLU A 422 4.21 -3.70 27.67
N PHE A 423 4.33 -4.82 28.38
CA PHE A 423 3.76 -6.09 27.94
C PHE A 423 2.22 -6.05 27.84
N SER A 424 1.53 -5.31 28.71
CA SER A 424 0.07 -5.13 28.60
C SER A 424 -0.30 -4.29 27.36
N TYR A 425 0.45 -3.22 27.10
CA TYR A 425 0.27 -2.39 25.91
C TYR A 425 0.46 -3.21 24.61
N GLN A 426 1.51 -4.02 24.53
CA GLN A 426 1.78 -4.92 23.40
C GLN A 426 0.73 -6.03 23.22
N GLN A 427 -0.05 -6.35 24.25
CA GLN A 427 -1.21 -7.26 24.18
C GLN A 427 -2.54 -6.53 23.88
N GLY A 428 -2.49 -5.24 23.51
CA GLY A 428 -3.66 -4.45 23.13
C GLY A 428 -4.38 -3.74 24.28
N ALA A 429 -3.79 -3.64 25.47
CA ALA A 429 -4.33 -2.77 26.52
C ALA A 429 -4.18 -1.31 26.12
N MET A 430 -5.24 -0.52 26.27
CA MET A 430 -5.17 0.92 26.10
C MET A 430 -4.44 1.54 27.29
N CYS A 431 -3.48 2.43 27.04
CA CYS A 431 -2.60 2.96 28.08
C CYS A 431 -2.47 4.47 27.99
N ARG A 432 -2.54 5.16 29.13
CA ARG A 432 -2.51 6.62 29.26
C ARG A 432 -3.45 7.33 28.28
N CYS A 433 -4.65 6.78 28.12
CA CYS A 433 -5.65 7.30 27.21
C CYS A 433 -6.85 7.90 27.92
N ASN A 434 -7.03 9.20 27.71
CA ASN A 434 -8.13 10.01 28.18
C ASN A 434 -9.01 10.57 27.06
N GLN A 435 -8.98 9.93 25.88
CA GLN A 435 -9.75 10.30 24.70
C GLN A 435 -10.57 9.11 24.19
N GLY A 436 -11.88 9.30 24.04
CA GLY A 436 -12.80 8.22 23.65
C GLY A 436 -13.39 8.34 22.24
N GLY A 437 -13.10 9.41 21.49
CA GLY A 437 -13.62 9.54 20.13
C GLY A 437 -12.78 8.74 19.15
N ASN A 438 -13.42 7.84 18.40
CA ASN A 438 -12.79 6.93 17.44
C ASN A 438 -13.14 7.24 15.98
N GLY A 439 -13.79 8.36 15.67
CA GLY A 439 -14.16 8.72 14.31
C GLY A 439 -14.36 10.20 14.08
N VAL A 440 -14.03 10.64 12.87
CA VAL A 440 -14.39 11.94 12.31
C VAL A 440 -15.49 11.73 11.28
N TYR A 441 -16.66 12.31 11.55
CA TYR A 441 -17.79 12.37 10.63
C TYR A 441 -17.67 13.63 9.77
N MET A 442 -18.03 13.54 8.50
CA MET A 442 -17.94 14.67 7.57
C MET A 442 -19.33 15.12 7.13
N LYS A 443 -19.50 16.45 7.03
CA LYS A 443 -20.78 17.12 6.83
C LYS A 443 -20.62 18.23 5.81
N SER A 444 -21.58 18.38 4.90
CA SER A 444 -21.67 19.51 3.96
C SER A 444 -22.85 20.39 4.34
N VAL A 445 -22.72 21.70 4.11
CA VAL A 445 -23.82 22.63 4.35
C VAL A 445 -24.66 22.77 3.09
N GLY A 446 -25.84 22.16 3.12
CA GLY A 446 -26.80 22.12 2.02
C GLY A 446 -27.70 23.37 1.97
N GLU A 447 -28.83 23.24 1.26
CA GLU A 447 -29.84 24.30 1.22
C GLU A 447 -30.42 24.60 2.61
N GLY A 448 -30.75 25.86 2.87
CA GLY A 448 -31.28 26.28 4.17
C GLY A 448 -30.31 26.18 5.34
N TYR A 449 -29.00 26.00 5.10
CA TYR A 449 -27.97 25.75 6.12
C TYR A 449 -28.11 24.41 6.86
N ARG A 450 -28.74 23.42 6.25
CA ARG A 450 -28.82 22.05 6.80
C ARG A 450 -27.48 21.33 6.70
N LEU A 451 -27.18 20.50 7.70
CA LEU A 451 -25.97 19.66 7.71
C LEU A 451 -26.29 18.29 7.10
N GLU A 452 -25.70 18.02 5.93
CA GLU A 452 -25.88 16.80 5.15
C GLU A 452 -24.65 15.89 5.29
N HIS A 453 -24.82 14.57 5.28
CA HIS A 453 -23.74 13.63 5.53
C HIS A 453 -22.85 13.44 4.28
N VAL A 454 -21.54 13.65 4.44
CA VAL A 454 -20.50 13.38 3.43
C VAL A 454 -19.82 12.06 3.79
N ARG A 455 -20.21 10.97 3.13
CA ARG A 455 -19.78 9.60 3.50
C ARG A 455 -18.30 9.37 3.24
N GLU A 456 -17.81 9.93 2.15
CA GLU A 456 -16.50 9.70 1.56
C GLU A 456 -15.40 10.42 2.37
N GLY A 457 -15.79 11.48 3.09
CA GLY A 457 -14.95 12.17 4.06
C GLY A 457 -14.81 11.45 5.41
N VAL A 458 -15.74 10.55 5.78
CA VAL A 458 -15.71 9.85 7.08
C VAL A 458 -14.40 9.08 7.23
N MET A 459 -13.85 9.10 8.45
CA MET A 459 -12.58 8.46 8.78
C MET A 459 -12.71 7.88 10.21
N MET A 460 -12.33 6.61 10.44
CA MET A 460 -12.56 5.87 11.70
C MET A 460 -11.28 5.14 12.16
N TRP A 461 -10.94 5.23 13.45
CA TRP A 461 -9.65 4.81 14.00
C TRP A 461 -9.74 3.38 14.53
N GLY A 462 -8.64 2.61 14.41
CA GLY A 462 -8.52 1.33 15.10
C GLY A 462 -8.52 1.50 16.62
N THR A 463 -9.19 0.60 17.35
CA THR A 463 -9.39 0.73 18.81
C THR A 463 -8.12 0.61 19.66
N SER A 464 -6.96 0.35 19.04
CA SER A 464 -5.65 0.28 19.69
C SER A 464 -4.91 1.62 19.80
N LYS A 465 -5.40 2.70 19.15
CA LYS A 465 -4.77 4.02 19.19
C LYS A 465 -5.59 5.01 20.02
N CYS A 466 -4.92 5.75 20.90
CA CYS A 466 -5.51 6.84 21.68
C CYS A 466 -5.46 8.21 20.98
N SER A 467 -4.49 8.37 20.09
CA SER A 467 -4.09 9.64 19.47
C SER A 467 -3.69 9.35 18.02
N ILE A 468 -3.75 10.38 17.17
CA ILE A 468 -3.15 10.36 15.81
C ILE A 468 -1.65 10.64 15.82
N ASP A 469 -1.03 10.79 16.98
CA ASP A 469 0.42 10.74 17.08
C ASP A 469 0.93 9.52 16.27
N GLU A 470 1.99 9.75 15.49
CA GLU A 470 2.55 8.77 14.55
C GLU A 470 1.69 8.45 13.29
N VAL A 471 0.69 9.26 12.94
CA VAL A 471 0.11 9.18 11.57
C VAL A 471 1.17 9.52 10.53
N ILE A 472 1.38 8.57 9.61
CA ILE A 472 2.17 8.71 8.40
C ILE A 472 1.18 8.76 7.23
N MET A 473 1.08 9.90 6.55
CA MET A 473 0.44 9.94 5.24
C MET A 473 1.44 9.52 4.17
N HIS A 474 1.01 8.72 3.21
CA HIS A 474 1.82 8.38 2.05
C HIS A 474 1.59 9.35 0.89
N PRO A 475 2.61 9.64 0.06
CA PRO A 475 2.38 10.29 -1.22
C PRO A 475 1.54 9.37 -2.08
N PHE A 476 0.53 9.93 -2.73
CA PHE A 476 -0.34 9.23 -3.66
C PHE A 476 -0.05 9.65 -5.10
N PHE A 477 -0.35 8.76 -6.02
CA PHE A 477 -0.34 8.98 -7.45
C PHE A 477 -1.77 9.27 -7.91
N SER A 478 -1.97 10.35 -8.67
CA SER A 478 -3.24 10.65 -9.35
C SER A 478 -3.11 10.38 -10.85
N GLY A 479 -3.88 9.41 -11.36
CA GLY A 479 -3.91 9.03 -12.76
C GLY A 479 -5.24 9.38 -13.43
N LEU A 480 -5.19 10.19 -14.49
CA LEU A 480 -6.37 10.64 -15.22
C LEU A 480 -6.48 9.95 -16.59
N ALA A 481 -7.50 9.12 -16.76
CA ALA A 481 -7.82 8.49 -18.05
C ALA A 481 -8.73 9.40 -18.89
N VAL A 482 -8.24 9.82 -20.06
CA VAL A 482 -8.99 10.67 -21.00
C VAL A 482 -9.76 9.82 -22.01
N MET A 483 -11.06 10.10 -22.16
CA MET A 483 -11.98 9.42 -23.07
C MET A 483 -12.68 10.44 -23.97
N LEU A 484 -12.86 10.11 -25.25
CA LEU A 484 -13.39 11.03 -26.27
C LEU A 484 -14.76 10.54 -26.77
N ALA A 485 -15.84 11.12 -26.24
CA ALA A 485 -17.21 10.64 -26.37
C ALA A 485 -17.78 10.67 -27.80
N ASP A 486 -17.23 11.54 -28.65
CA ASP A 486 -17.60 11.69 -30.05
C ASP A 486 -16.79 10.79 -31.00
N MET A 487 -15.92 9.93 -30.46
CA MET A 487 -15.11 8.96 -31.22
C MET A 487 -15.24 7.55 -30.62
N PRO A 488 -16.16 6.69 -31.12
CA PRO A 488 -16.32 5.32 -30.65
C PRO A 488 -15.03 4.49 -30.70
N ASP A 489 -14.24 4.63 -31.78
CA ASP A 489 -12.91 4.00 -31.96
C ASP A 489 -11.86 4.41 -30.87
N ALA A 490 -12.19 5.37 -30.00
CA ALA A 490 -11.38 5.84 -28.89
C ALA A 490 -12.03 5.63 -27.51
N MET A 491 -13.36 5.67 -27.43
CA MET A 491 -14.13 5.56 -26.18
C MET A 491 -14.11 4.14 -25.60
N GLU A 492 -14.53 3.12 -26.37
CA GLU A 492 -14.59 1.74 -25.87
C GLU A 492 -13.22 1.17 -25.47
N PRO A 493 -12.13 1.39 -26.25
CA PRO A 493 -10.79 1.00 -25.79
C PRO A 493 -10.34 1.79 -24.56
N GLY A 494 -10.76 3.05 -24.41
CA GLY A 494 -10.48 3.86 -23.23
C GLY A 494 -11.13 3.30 -21.96
N LEU A 495 -12.40 2.88 -22.06
CA LEU A 495 -13.13 2.21 -20.99
C LEU A 495 -12.49 0.87 -20.63
N SER A 496 -12.20 0.02 -21.62
CA SER A 496 -11.51 -1.26 -21.41
C SER A 496 -10.17 -1.10 -20.69
N TRP A 497 -9.38 -0.09 -21.08
CA TRP A 497 -8.12 0.24 -20.42
C TRP A 497 -8.35 0.66 -18.95
N PHE A 498 -9.33 1.53 -18.70
CA PHE A 498 -9.63 2.04 -17.36
C PHE A 498 -10.08 0.92 -16.41
N PHE A 499 -10.97 0.02 -16.85
CA PHE A 499 -11.37 -1.16 -16.08
C PHE A 499 -10.19 -2.08 -15.73
N GLY A 500 -9.21 -2.19 -16.61
CA GLY A 500 -7.97 -2.91 -16.33
C GLY A 500 -7.16 -2.26 -15.21
N ALA A 501 -7.02 -0.93 -15.24
CA ALA A 501 -6.23 -0.17 -14.28
C ALA A 501 -6.84 -0.15 -12.86
N THR A 502 -8.16 -0.03 -12.75
CA THR A 502 -8.89 0.02 -11.46
C THR A 502 -9.15 -1.34 -10.83
N ALA A 503 -8.91 -2.44 -11.55
CA ALA A 503 -9.10 -3.81 -11.04
C ALA A 503 -8.32 -4.12 -9.74
N LEU A 504 -7.25 -3.37 -9.47
CA LEU A 504 -6.37 -3.50 -8.32
C LEU A 504 -6.77 -2.66 -7.08
N GLU A 505 -7.86 -1.87 -7.13
CA GLU A 505 -8.28 -1.00 -6.02
C GLU A 505 -9.11 -1.71 -4.93
N ASN A 506 -9.60 -2.93 -5.21
CA ASN A 506 -10.57 -3.60 -4.34
C ASN A 506 -9.98 -4.06 -2.99
N GLY A 507 -10.37 -3.38 -1.91
CA GLY A 507 -10.20 -3.86 -0.52
C GLY A 507 -9.07 -3.22 0.29
N VAL A 508 -8.41 -2.18 -0.22
CA VAL A 508 -7.36 -1.44 0.49
C VAL A 508 -7.97 -0.32 1.35
N ASP A 509 -7.40 -0.02 2.52
CA ASP A 509 -7.77 1.16 3.31
C ASP A 509 -7.42 2.44 2.51
N ILE A 510 -8.31 3.44 2.51
CA ILE A 510 -8.08 4.71 1.81
C ILE A 510 -6.85 5.44 2.37
N LEU A 511 -6.43 5.16 3.61
CA LEU A 511 -5.19 5.69 4.20
C LEU A 511 -3.92 5.03 3.63
N GLU A 512 -4.03 3.83 3.07
CA GLU A 512 -2.93 3.09 2.43
C GLU A 512 -2.97 3.14 0.90
N GLN A 513 -4.07 3.59 0.31
CA GLN A 513 -4.27 3.68 -1.13
C GLN A 513 -3.30 4.70 -1.79
N ARG A 514 -2.23 4.18 -2.40
CA ARG A 514 -1.22 4.99 -3.11
C ARG A 514 -1.55 5.31 -4.56
N LEU A 515 -2.52 4.65 -5.19
CA LEU A 515 -2.95 4.91 -6.56
C LEU A 515 -4.42 5.35 -6.57
N LEU A 516 -4.70 6.52 -7.13
CA LEU A 516 -6.04 7.04 -7.37
C LEU A 516 -6.26 7.14 -8.88
N TRP A 517 -7.43 6.67 -9.34
CA TRP A 517 -7.79 6.64 -10.75
C TRP A 517 -9.04 7.47 -11.02
N GLU A 518 -8.91 8.45 -11.91
CA GLU A 518 -10.01 9.29 -12.37
C GLU A 518 -10.24 9.11 -13.87
N SER A 519 -11.46 9.39 -14.34
CA SER A 519 -11.80 9.38 -15.76
C SER A 519 -12.44 10.70 -16.17
N LEU A 520 -11.99 11.25 -17.31
CA LEU A 520 -12.50 12.48 -17.87
C LEU A 520 -13.01 12.26 -19.29
N VAL A 521 -14.32 12.39 -19.46
CA VAL A 521 -15.03 12.24 -20.73
C VAL A 521 -15.17 13.61 -21.40
N LEU A 522 -14.59 13.76 -22.59
CA LEU A 522 -14.54 15.01 -23.36
C LEU A 522 -15.12 14.83 -24.77
N SER A 523 -15.50 15.93 -25.44
CA SER A 523 -15.65 15.94 -26.90
C SER A 523 -14.34 16.42 -27.54
N SER A 524 -13.93 15.75 -28.61
CA SER A 524 -12.73 16.02 -29.40
C SER A 524 -12.53 17.51 -29.75
N GLN A 525 -13.61 18.24 -30.04
CA GLN A 525 -13.58 19.64 -30.48
C GLN A 525 -13.09 20.62 -29.40
N VAL A 526 -13.32 20.31 -28.12
CA VAL A 526 -13.01 21.17 -26.98
C VAL A 526 -12.06 20.51 -25.97
N ALA A 527 -11.51 19.35 -26.35
CA ALA A 527 -10.76 18.49 -25.43
C ALA A 527 -9.50 19.17 -24.87
N SER A 528 -8.76 19.93 -25.69
CA SER A 528 -7.56 20.67 -25.24
C SER A 528 -7.87 21.67 -24.12
N THR A 529 -8.79 22.60 -24.37
CA THR A 529 -9.17 23.65 -23.39
C THR A 529 -9.86 23.07 -22.16
N SER A 530 -10.64 21.98 -22.34
CA SER A 530 -11.31 21.32 -21.21
C SER A 530 -10.32 20.59 -20.29
N LEU A 531 -9.31 19.94 -20.86
CA LEU A 531 -8.23 19.30 -20.09
C LEU A 531 -7.32 20.34 -19.44
N GLU A 532 -6.96 21.42 -20.13
CA GLU A 532 -6.17 22.52 -19.55
C GLU A 532 -6.83 23.10 -18.29
N ARG A 533 -8.14 23.34 -18.36
CA ARG A 533 -8.93 23.76 -17.20
C ARG A 533 -8.93 22.70 -16.10
N TYR A 534 -9.10 21.42 -16.44
CA TYR A 534 -9.05 20.33 -15.47
C TYR A 534 -7.70 20.24 -14.76
N LEU A 535 -6.59 20.46 -15.47
CA LEU A 535 -5.22 20.43 -14.93
C LEU A 535 -4.86 21.67 -14.10
N ASP A 536 -5.49 22.84 -14.32
CA ASP A 536 -5.40 23.98 -13.38
C ASP A 536 -6.32 23.78 -12.17
N GLU A 537 -7.37 22.97 -12.26
CA GLU A 537 -8.35 22.74 -11.19
C GLU A 537 -8.06 21.52 -10.30
N ASN A 538 -7.30 20.51 -10.77
CA ASN A 538 -7.14 19.21 -10.08
C ASN A 538 -5.69 18.72 -10.07
N ILE A 539 -5.32 17.95 -9.04
CA ILE A 539 -4.03 17.25 -8.91
C ILE A 539 -4.01 16.07 -9.87
N VAL A 540 -3.15 16.12 -10.89
CA VAL A 540 -2.94 15.03 -11.86
C VAL A 540 -1.44 14.78 -12.02
N THR A 541 -1.02 13.52 -11.87
CA THR A 541 0.39 13.09 -12.04
C THR A 541 0.67 12.58 -13.45
N ALA A 542 -0.27 11.83 -14.03
CA ALA A 542 -0.14 11.31 -15.39
C ALA A 542 -1.49 11.17 -16.10
N LEU A 543 -1.45 11.26 -17.42
CA LEU A 543 -2.54 11.08 -18.37
C LEU A 543 -2.47 9.69 -19.03
N PHE A 544 -3.65 9.10 -19.20
CA PHE A 544 -3.86 7.79 -19.79
C PHE A 544 -5.01 7.82 -20.80
N GLY A 545 -5.30 6.67 -21.42
CA GLY A 545 -6.39 6.54 -22.39
C GLY A 545 -6.04 7.16 -23.74
N CYS A 546 -7.05 7.77 -24.38
CA CYS A 546 -6.95 8.27 -25.74
C CYS A 546 -6.59 9.75 -25.80
N VAL A 547 -5.43 10.07 -26.38
CA VAL A 547 -4.90 11.43 -26.51
C VAL A 547 -4.81 11.87 -27.98
N ASN A 548 -5.05 13.16 -28.24
CA ASN A 548 -4.76 13.79 -29.54
C ASN A 548 -3.34 14.42 -29.53
N GLU A 549 -2.87 14.90 -30.69
CA GLU A 549 -1.51 15.47 -30.80
C GLU A 549 -1.29 16.71 -29.91
N SER A 550 -2.31 17.57 -29.72
CA SER A 550 -2.20 18.77 -28.88
C SER A 550 -1.96 18.49 -27.40
N PHE A 551 -2.36 17.31 -26.88
CA PHE A 551 -2.01 16.92 -25.51
C PHE A 551 -0.55 16.51 -25.37
N VAL A 552 0.05 15.93 -26.42
CA VAL A 552 1.42 15.41 -26.39
C VAL A 552 2.44 16.55 -26.25
N GLU A 553 2.11 17.74 -26.74
CA GLU A 553 2.92 18.96 -26.64
C GLU A 553 2.97 19.57 -25.21
N LYS A 554 2.10 19.12 -24.28
CA LYS A 554 2.05 19.60 -22.88
C LYS A 554 3.15 18.94 -22.04
N ARG A 555 4.15 19.73 -21.63
CA ARG A 555 5.35 19.23 -20.95
C ARG A 555 5.18 18.96 -19.45
N ASP A 556 4.15 19.51 -18.83
CA ASP A 556 4.01 19.57 -17.37
C ASP A 556 3.32 18.33 -16.75
N VAL A 557 2.80 17.44 -17.60
CA VAL A 557 2.14 16.18 -17.19
C VAL A 557 2.71 15.01 -17.98
N VAL A 558 2.81 13.85 -17.33
CA VAL A 558 3.31 12.61 -17.96
C VAL A 558 2.21 11.96 -18.80
N LEU A 559 2.50 11.59 -20.04
CA LEU A 559 1.66 10.70 -20.84
C LEU A 559 2.25 9.28 -20.75
N LEU A 560 1.63 8.41 -19.95
CA LEU A 560 2.14 7.06 -19.67
C LEU A 560 1.31 6.01 -20.43
N ASP A 561 1.92 5.39 -21.42
CA ASP A 561 1.34 4.42 -22.37
C ASP A 561 0.02 4.80 -23.07
N SER A 562 -0.32 6.09 -23.05
CA SER A 562 -1.46 6.66 -23.78
C SER A 562 -1.42 6.31 -25.27
N PHE A 563 -2.60 6.13 -25.87
CA PHE A 563 -2.76 5.79 -27.29
C PHE A 563 -3.44 6.93 -28.06
N THR A 564 -3.27 6.94 -29.39
CA THR A 564 -3.86 7.94 -30.29
C THR A 564 -4.95 7.29 -31.17
N PRO A 565 -5.99 8.02 -31.62
CA PRO A 565 -7.03 7.43 -32.48
C PRO A 565 -6.44 6.83 -33.76
N SER A 566 -5.63 7.63 -34.47
CA SER A 566 -4.87 7.22 -35.65
C SER A 566 -3.44 6.78 -35.27
N PRO A 567 -2.80 5.89 -36.06
CA PRO A 567 -1.41 5.52 -35.85
C PRO A 567 -0.45 6.71 -35.99
N THR A 568 0.47 6.84 -35.04
CA THR A 568 1.49 7.91 -35.02
C THR A 568 2.91 7.32 -35.01
N VAL A 569 3.82 7.95 -35.75
CA VAL A 569 5.26 7.65 -35.70
C VAL A 569 5.81 8.24 -34.40
N ASN A 570 6.51 7.44 -33.59
CA ASN A 570 7.03 7.93 -32.32
C ASN A 570 8.18 8.91 -32.54
N SER A 571 8.09 10.09 -31.91
CA SER A 571 9.19 11.06 -31.75
C SER A 571 9.52 11.21 -30.27
N PHE A 572 10.81 11.42 -29.95
CA PHE A 572 11.23 11.59 -28.56
C PHE A 572 10.64 12.87 -27.96
N MET A 573 9.88 12.71 -26.88
CA MET A 573 9.38 13.77 -26.02
C MET A 573 9.49 13.28 -24.58
N ARG A 574 10.19 14.03 -23.71
CA ARG A 574 10.55 13.56 -22.36
C ARG A 574 9.32 13.17 -21.54
N ASN A 575 8.25 13.95 -21.64
CA ASN A 575 6.97 13.77 -20.95
C ASN A 575 6.14 12.57 -21.44
N VAL A 576 6.55 11.86 -22.49
CA VAL A 576 5.80 10.74 -23.09
C VAL A 576 6.56 9.44 -22.88
N ILE A 577 6.01 8.50 -22.12
CA ILE A 577 6.61 7.19 -21.85
C ILE A 577 5.78 6.10 -22.52
N ARG A 578 6.36 5.35 -23.47
CA ARG A 578 5.70 4.23 -24.15
C ARG A 578 6.12 2.90 -23.50
N LEU A 579 5.17 2.18 -22.91
CA LEU A 579 5.37 0.84 -22.35
C LEU A 579 5.07 -0.24 -23.40
N SER A 580 4.09 0.02 -24.27
CA SER A 580 3.70 -0.80 -25.41
C SER A 580 4.59 -0.54 -26.64
N PRO A 581 4.71 -1.51 -27.57
CA PRO A 581 5.57 -1.37 -28.75
C PRO A 581 5.19 -0.17 -29.63
N THR A 582 6.16 0.67 -29.96
CA THR A 582 5.95 1.77 -30.92
C THR A 582 5.66 1.23 -32.33
N LEU A 583 5.07 2.07 -33.18
CA LEU A 583 4.84 1.75 -34.60
C LEU A 583 6.13 1.27 -35.27
N GLN A 584 7.26 1.97 -35.05
CA GLN A 584 8.55 1.57 -35.61
C GLN A 584 9.02 0.18 -35.12
N GLN A 585 8.90 -0.11 -33.81
CA GLN A 585 9.26 -1.43 -33.27
C GLN A 585 8.41 -2.55 -33.85
N GLN A 586 7.10 -2.35 -33.98
CA GLN A 586 6.19 -3.35 -34.55
C GLN A 586 6.53 -3.62 -36.02
N LEU A 587 6.71 -2.58 -36.84
CA LEU A 587 7.09 -2.73 -38.24
C LEU A 587 8.45 -3.43 -38.40
N TYR A 588 9.43 -3.12 -37.54
CA TYR A 588 10.75 -3.77 -37.57
C TYR A 588 10.67 -5.27 -37.32
N VAL A 589 9.92 -5.69 -36.30
CA VAL A 589 9.77 -7.12 -35.94
C VAL A 589 8.92 -7.86 -36.99
N LEU A 590 7.89 -7.23 -37.55
CA LEU A 590 7.08 -7.80 -38.64
C LEU A 590 7.86 -7.97 -39.94
N ALA A 591 8.66 -6.97 -40.33
CA ALA A 591 9.54 -7.06 -41.50
C ALA A 591 10.63 -8.12 -41.32
N MET A 592 11.20 -8.24 -40.11
CA MET A 592 12.18 -9.29 -39.80
C MET A 592 11.56 -10.69 -39.98
N TYR A 593 10.36 -10.93 -39.44
CA TYR A 593 9.62 -12.18 -39.63
C TYR A 593 9.34 -12.46 -41.11
N LEU A 594 8.84 -11.45 -41.83
CA LEU A 594 8.51 -11.53 -43.24
C LEU A 594 9.73 -11.80 -44.13
N SER A 595 10.93 -11.32 -43.77
CA SER A 595 12.15 -11.53 -44.55
C SER A 595 12.50 -13.01 -44.76
N ASN A 596 12.16 -13.88 -43.78
CA ASN A 596 12.31 -15.34 -43.89
C ASN A 596 11.44 -15.99 -44.98
N LYS A 597 10.45 -15.26 -45.54
CA LYS A 597 9.56 -15.71 -46.61
C LYS A 597 9.97 -15.24 -48.01
N THR A 598 11.04 -14.44 -48.12
CA THR A 598 11.54 -13.83 -49.37
C THR A 598 10.42 -13.26 -50.28
N PRO A 599 9.71 -12.20 -49.85
CA PRO A 599 8.55 -11.68 -50.57
C PRO A 599 8.90 -10.73 -51.72
N ASP A 600 8.28 -10.96 -52.89
CA ASP A 600 8.39 -10.09 -54.07
C ASP A 600 7.18 -9.14 -54.25
N ASP A 601 6.14 -9.26 -53.40
CA ASP A 601 4.85 -8.58 -53.56
C ASP A 601 4.34 -7.97 -52.24
N ILE A 602 4.99 -6.89 -51.79
CA ILE A 602 4.61 -6.15 -50.59
C ILE A 602 3.80 -4.90 -50.96
N THR A 603 2.59 -4.78 -50.39
CA THR A 603 1.73 -3.60 -50.48
C THR A 603 1.51 -2.99 -49.10
N VAL A 604 1.47 -1.66 -48.99
CA VAL A 604 1.00 -0.97 -47.78
C VAL A 604 -0.29 -0.19 -48.05
N ILE A 605 -1.24 -0.30 -47.13
CA ILE A 605 -2.49 0.45 -47.07
C ILE A 605 -2.48 1.19 -45.73
N PHE A 606 -2.48 2.51 -45.77
CA PHE A 606 -2.42 3.36 -44.57
C PHE A 606 -3.62 4.30 -44.50
N ARG A 607 -4.27 4.41 -43.34
CA ARG A 607 -5.28 5.44 -43.04
C ARG A 607 -4.78 6.35 -41.91
N GLY A 608 -4.83 7.67 -42.13
CA GLY A 608 -4.53 8.69 -41.11
C GLY A 608 -3.59 9.81 -41.57
N PRO A 609 -3.45 10.88 -40.75
CA PRO A 609 -2.92 12.18 -41.19
C PRO A 609 -1.41 12.24 -41.47
N ARG A 610 -0.63 11.22 -41.05
CA ARG A 610 0.84 11.19 -41.21
C ARG A 610 1.34 9.97 -42.01
N ALA A 611 0.56 9.56 -43.01
CA ALA A 611 0.84 8.38 -43.84
C ALA A 611 2.24 8.35 -44.45
N SER A 612 2.77 9.50 -44.90
CA SER A 612 4.12 9.60 -45.47
C SER A 612 5.19 9.09 -44.51
N LEU A 613 5.26 9.65 -43.29
CA LEU A 613 6.28 9.31 -42.30
C LEU A 613 6.24 7.82 -41.89
N ALA A 614 5.05 7.25 -41.77
CA ALA A 614 4.89 5.83 -41.44
C ALA A 614 5.25 4.90 -42.61
N ILE A 615 4.91 5.28 -43.85
CA ILE A 615 5.30 4.55 -45.06
C ILE A 615 6.82 4.65 -45.28
N ASP A 616 7.43 5.80 -45.00
CA ASP A 616 8.88 5.99 -45.09
C ASP A 616 9.60 5.14 -44.04
N ALA A 617 9.10 5.10 -42.80
CA ALA A 617 9.61 4.20 -41.75
C ALA A 617 9.49 2.71 -42.15
N LEU A 618 8.34 2.31 -42.71
CA LEU A 618 8.18 0.95 -43.27
C LEU A 618 9.18 0.69 -44.39
N ASN A 619 9.38 1.62 -45.31
CA ASN A 619 10.26 1.46 -46.45
C ASN A 619 11.74 1.32 -46.02
N MET A 620 12.22 2.15 -45.08
CA MET A 620 13.56 1.97 -44.48
C MET A 620 13.70 0.60 -43.79
N THR A 621 12.65 0.16 -43.11
CA THR A 621 12.60 -1.15 -42.46
C THR A 621 12.71 -2.29 -43.47
N LEU A 622 11.92 -2.26 -44.55
CA LEU A 622 11.95 -3.28 -45.61
C LEU A 622 13.32 -3.36 -46.28
N VAL A 623 13.91 -2.20 -46.62
CA VAL A 623 15.27 -2.12 -47.19
C VAL A 623 16.32 -2.72 -46.25
N THR A 624 16.18 -2.52 -44.93
CA THR A 624 17.07 -3.10 -43.90
C THR A 624 17.09 -4.63 -43.93
N PHE A 625 16.01 -5.26 -44.39
CA PHE A 625 15.89 -6.71 -44.54
C PHE A 625 15.96 -7.16 -46.02
N GLY A 626 16.48 -6.32 -46.93
CA GLY A 626 16.67 -6.66 -48.34
C GLY A 626 15.37 -6.75 -49.17
N MET A 627 14.26 -6.25 -48.65
CA MET A 627 12.94 -6.24 -49.29
C MET A 627 12.63 -4.87 -49.90
N SER A 628 11.64 -4.79 -50.79
CA SER A 628 11.18 -3.53 -51.38
C SER A 628 9.65 -3.41 -51.39
N LEU A 629 9.16 -2.17 -51.22
CA LEU A 629 7.73 -1.86 -51.26
C LEU A 629 7.28 -1.67 -52.71
N LYS A 630 6.35 -2.50 -53.18
CA LYS A 630 5.87 -2.49 -54.58
C LYS A 630 4.72 -1.51 -54.80
N SER A 631 3.80 -1.41 -53.83
CA SER A 631 2.61 -0.56 -53.92
C SER A 631 2.31 0.12 -52.60
N LYS A 632 1.75 1.34 -52.67
CA LYS A 632 1.27 2.11 -51.52
C LYS A 632 -0.08 2.73 -51.81
N VAL A 633 -1.01 2.58 -50.88
CA VAL A 633 -2.35 3.17 -50.89
C VAL A 633 -2.51 3.98 -49.61
N VAL A 634 -3.01 5.21 -49.73
CA VAL A 634 -3.40 6.03 -48.58
C VAL A 634 -4.91 6.22 -48.67
N LEU A 635 -5.62 5.76 -47.63
CA LEU A 635 -7.07 5.84 -47.53
C LEU A 635 -7.49 7.13 -46.84
N GLY A 636 -8.60 7.71 -47.29
CA GLY A 636 -9.35 8.69 -46.51
C GLY A 636 -9.99 8.07 -45.26
N ASP A 637 -10.32 8.88 -44.26
CA ASP A 637 -10.83 8.38 -42.97
C ASP A 637 -12.14 7.58 -43.13
N GLU A 638 -13.03 8.02 -44.01
CA GLU A 638 -14.31 7.35 -44.32
C GLU A 638 -14.24 6.39 -45.52
N GLU A 639 -13.03 6.10 -46.02
CA GLU A 639 -12.85 5.23 -47.17
C GLU A 639 -12.78 3.74 -46.75
N SER A 640 -13.56 2.91 -47.44
CA SER A 640 -13.69 1.48 -47.14
C SER A 640 -12.46 0.68 -47.63
N LEU A 641 -11.85 -0.06 -46.70
CA LEU A 641 -10.72 -0.94 -46.95
C LEU A 641 -11.02 -2.03 -48.01
N GLU A 642 -12.26 -2.53 -48.07
CA GLU A 642 -12.67 -3.64 -48.97
C GLU A 642 -12.37 -3.36 -50.45
N ARG A 643 -12.36 -2.09 -50.86
CA ARG A 643 -12.14 -1.68 -52.27
C ARG A 643 -10.67 -1.68 -52.70
N VAL A 644 -9.73 -1.70 -51.76
CA VAL A 644 -8.30 -1.51 -52.02
C VAL A 644 -7.43 -2.72 -51.65
N LEU A 645 -8.01 -3.75 -51.01
CA LEU A 645 -7.29 -4.98 -50.68
C LEU A 645 -6.93 -5.78 -51.96
N PRO A 646 -5.64 -6.08 -52.20
CA PRO A 646 -5.23 -6.85 -53.37
C PRO A 646 -5.58 -8.34 -53.22
N SER A 647 -5.71 -9.05 -54.35
CA SER A 647 -6.07 -10.48 -54.39
C SER A 647 -4.89 -11.44 -54.13
N SER A 648 -3.66 -10.93 -54.01
CA SER A 648 -2.45 -11.68 -53.68
C SER A 648 -1.41 -10.81 -52.99
N GLY A 649 -0.47 -11.44 -52.28
CA GLY A 649 0.72 -10.80 -51.73
C GLY A 649 0.65 -10.54 -50.22
N TYR A 650 1.63 -9.81 -49.72
CA TYR A 650 1.81 -9.46 -48.32
C TYR A 650 1.37 -8.01 -48.11
N VAL A 651 0.32 -7.80 -47.32
CA VAL A 651 -0.37 -6.50 -47.25
C VAL A 651 -0.29 -5.93 -45.84
N PHE A 652 0.49 -4.86 -45.67
CA PHE A 652 0.47 -4.07 -44.44
C PHE A 652 -0.80 -3.21 -44.42
N VAL A 653 -1.66 -3.37 -43.42
CA VAL A 653 -2.84 -2.53 -43.19
C VAL A 653 -2.68 -1.80 -41.87
N ILE A 654 -2.60 -0.48 -41.92
CA ILE A 654 -2.27 0.39 -40.79
C ILE A 654 -3.35 1.47 -40.68
N GLY A 655 -3.92 1.65 -39.48
CA GLY A 655 -5.03 2.58 -39.23
C GLY A 655 -6.41 1.95 -39.39
N LEU A 656 -6.59 0.73 -38.86
CA LEU A 656 -7.88 0.05 -38.83
C LEU A 656 -8.90 0.81 -37.96
N LYS A 657 -10.15 0.82 -38.42
CA LYS A 657 -11.37 1.17 -37.67
C LYS A 657 -12.14 -0.11 -37.34
N ALA A 658 -13.07 -0.04 -36.39
CA ALA A 658 -13.98 -1.15 -36.04
C ALA A 658 -14.66 -1.79 -37.28
N THR A 659 -15.05 -0.95 -38.24
CA THR A 659 -15.73 -1.35 -39.48
C THR A 659 -14.89 -2.15 -40.47
N ASP A 660 -13.55 -2.20 -40.32
CA ASP A 660 -12.66 -2.93 -41.23
C ASP A 660 -12.47 -4.41 -40.84
N ALA A 661 -12.78 -4.81 -39.60
CA ALA A 661 -12.52 -6.17 -39.10
C ALA A 661 -13.23 -7.25 -39.94
N LYS A 662 -14.52 -7.04 -40.24
CA LYS A 662 -15.34 -7.96 -41.04
C LYS A 662 -14.91 -8.01 -42.53
N PRO A 663 -14.61 -6.89 -43.21
CA PRO A 663 -13.91 -6.88 -44.49
C PRO A 663 -12.61 -7.69 -44.50
N CYS A 664 -11.72 -7.52 -43.50
CA CYS A 664 -10.47 -8.28 -43.42
C CYS A 664 -10.70 -9.80 -43.35
N ALA A 665 -11.59 -10.26 -42.47
CA ALA A 665 -11.91 -11.69 -42.32
C ALA A 665 -12.49 -12.29 -43.62
N LYS A 666 -13.45 -11.59 -44.26
CA LYS A 666 -14.03 -11.99 -45.55
C LYS A 666 -13.02 -12.04 -46.69
N HIS A 667 -12.16 -11.03 -46.80
CA HIS A 667 -11.16 -10.95 -47.87
C HIS A 667 -10.14 -12.08 -47.78
N LEU A 668 -9.70 -12.41 -46.56
CA LEU A 668 -8.83 -13.56 -46.31
C LEU A 668 -9.50 -14.89 -46.69
N VAL A 669 -10.81 -15.06 -46.47
CA VAL A 669 -11.54 -16.26 -46.95
C VAL A 669 -11.60 -16.31 -48.48
N ALA A 670 -11.86 -15.18 -49.14
CA ALA A 670 -11.96 -15.11 -50.60
C ALA A 670 -10.61 -15.31 -51.32
N HIS A 671 -9.50 -14.88 -50.71
CA HIS A 671 -8.17 -14.88 -51.32
C HIS A 671 -7.16 -15.64 -50.45
N SER A 672 -6.90 -16.91 -50.78
CA SER A 672 -5.96 -17.78 -50.04
C SER A 672 -4.49 -17.36 -50.18
N SER A 673 -4.14 -16.56 -51.19
CA SER A 673 -2.81 -16.04 -51.50
C SER A 673 -2.47 -14.68 -50.85
N VAL A 674 -3.29 -14.23 -49.90
CA VAL A 674 -3.10 -12.96 -49.17
C VAL A 674 -2.72 -13.22 -47.71
N GLU A 675 -1.77 -12.46 -47.19
CA GLU A 675 -1.44 -12.40 -45.76
C GLU A 675 -1.46 -10.92 -45.31
N LEU A 676 -2.24 -10.62 -44.26
CA LEU A 676 -2.42 -9.27 -43.73
C LEU A 676 -1.50 -9.03 -42.54
N TYR A 677 -0.80 -7.90 -42.55
CA TYR A 677 0.14 -7.47 -41.52
C TYR A 677 -0.40 -6.19 -40.88
N VAL A 678 -0.69 -6.23 -39.57
CA VAL A 678 -1.36 -5.12 -38.88
C VAL A 678 -0.61 -4.71 -37.62
N LEU A 679 -0.85 -3.49 -37.14
CA LEU A 679 -0.30 -3.04 -35.86
C LEU A 679 -1.11 -3.63 -34.70
N PHE A 680 -0.42 -4.10 -33.65
CA PHE A 680 -1.06 -4.50 -32.40
C PHE A 680 -1.78 -3.34 -31.72
N SER A 681 -1.30 -2.10 -31.89
CA SER A 681 -2.04 -0.91 -31.42
C SER A 681 -3.41 -0.78 -32.08
N ASP A 682 -3.56 -1.21 -33.33
CA ASP A 682 -4.85 -1.26 -34.00
C ASP A 682 -5.67 -2.47 -33.54
N VAL A 683 -5.09 -3.69 -33.53
CA VAL A 683 -5.75 -4.91 -33.01
C VAL A 683 -6.28 -4.72 -31.59
N SER A 684 -5.54 -4.02 -30.73
CA SER A 684 -5.96 -3.77 -29.34
C SER A 684 -7.16 -2.83 -29.21
N LYS A 685 -7.42 -1.97 -30.21
CA LYS A 685 -8.61 -1.11 -30.26
C LYS A 685 -9.83 -1.84 -30.81
N VAL A 686 -9.64 -2.67 -31.85
CA VAL A 686 -10.73 -3.33 -32.60
C VAL A 686 -10.78 -4.85 -32.35
N TYR A 687 -10.40 -5.27 -31.13
CA TYR A 687 -10.25 -6.67 -30.79
C TYR A 687 -11.58 -7.41 -30.82
N GLU A 688 -12.64 -6.81 -30.28
CA GLU A 688 -13.96 -7.43 -30.15
C GLU A 688 -14.61 -7.65 -31.53
N GLU A 689 -14.47 -6.70 -32.44
CA GLU A 689 -14.94 -6.81 -33.83
C GLU A 689 -14.15 -7.87 -34.60
N PHE A 690 -12.85 -8.06 -34.30
CA PHE A 690 -12.09 -9.18 -34.85
C PHE A 690 -12.50 -10.53 -34.24
N VAL A 691 -12.81 -10.59 -32.94
CA VAL A 691 -13.37 -11.80 -32.30
C VAL A 691 -14.71 -12.18 -32.97
N GLU A 692 -15.62 -11.23 -33.19
CA GLU A 692 -16.87 -11.47 -33.91
C GLU A 692 -16.61 -11.91 -35.36
N ALA A 693 -15.80 -11.16 -36.11
CA ALA A 693 -15.57 -11.38 -37.54
C ALA A 693 -14.88 -12.72 -37.85
N PHE A 694 -13.93 -13.15 -37.01
CA PHE A 694 -13.23 -14.41 -37.24
C PHE A 694 -14.01 -15.63 -36.72
N ASN A 695 -14.79 -15.50 -35.65
CA ASN A 695 -15.63 -16.60 -35.14
C ASN A 695 -16.94 -16.82 -35.92
N GLU A 696 -17.28 -15.98 -36.90
CA GLU A 696 -18.54 -16.06 -37.67
C GLU A 696 -18.73 -17.42 -38.40
N THR A 697 -17.66 -18.03 -38.91
CA THR A 697 -17.71 -19.31 -39.66
C THR A 697 -16.44 -20.17 -39.47
N PRO A 698 -16.50 -21.50 -39.69
CA PRO A 698 -15.28 -22.33 -39.73
C PRO A 698 -14.25 -21.87 -40.76
N THR A 699 -14.70 -21.28 -41.87
CA THR A 699 -13.83 -20.72 -42.92
C THR A 699 -13.10 -19.44 -42.49
N THR A 700 -13.75 -18.57 -41.70
CA THR A 700 -13.09 -17.38 -41.13
C THR A 700 -12.13 -17.77 -40.01
N ILE A 701 -12.49 -18.71 -39.14
CA ILE A 701 -11.57 -19.24 -38.10
C ILE A 701 -10.28 -19.77 -38.75
N ALA A 702 -10.39 -20.52 -39.84
CA ALA A 702 -9.24 -21.02 -40.61
C ALA A 702 -8.44 -19.92 -41.34
N SER A 703 -9.05 -18.76 -41.63
CA SER A 703 -8.38 -17.64 -42.30
C SER A 703 -7.61 -16.72 -41.33
N ALA A 704 -7.97 -16.72 -40.04
CA ALA A 704 -7.32 -15.96 -38.97
C ALA A 704 -5.80 -16.20 -38.83
N ALA A 705 -5.30 -17.36 -39.29
CA ALA A 705 -3.88 -17.68 -39.27
C ALA A 705 -3.04 -16.77 -40.20
N ARG A 706 -3.68 -16.08 -41.15
CA ARG A 706 -3.08 -15.17 -42.13
C ARG A 706 -3.31 -13.68 -41.83
N LEU A 707 -3.82 -13.33 -40.65
CA LEU A 707 -3.73 -11.99 -40.11
C LEU A 707 -2.66 -11.99 -39.00
N VAL A 708 -1.64 -11.15 -39.14
CA VAL A 708 -0.39 -11.21 -38.39
C VAL A 708 -0.07 -9.85 -37.76
N PHE A 709 0.36 -9.86 -36.50
CA PHE A 709 0.75 -8.65 -35.76
C PHE A 709 1.90 -8.94 -34.78
N ALA A 710 2.55 -7.88 -34.29
CA ALA A 710 3.66 -7.97 -33.33
C ALA A 710 3.29 -7.32 -31.99
N THR A 711 3.41 -8.07 -30.90
CA THR A 711 3.04 -7.64 -29.54
C THR A 711 4.08 -8.06 -28.50
N SER A 712 4.21 -7.29 -27.42
CA SER A 712 5.00 -7.64 -26.23
C SER A 712 4.14 -8.12 -25.06
N LEU A 713 2.83 -8.25 -25.23
CA LEU A 713 1.96 -8.73 -24.14
C LEU A 713 2.05 -10.26 -24.00
N PRO A 714 1.92 -10.80 -22.77
CA PRO A 714 1.49 -12.18 -22.60
C PRO A 714 0.04 -12.32 -23.08
N HIS A 715 -0.42 -13.55 -23.30
CA HIS A 715 -1.72 -13.77 -23.91
C HIS A 715 -2.87 -13.67 -22.90
N TRP A 716 -3.62 -12.57 -22.97
CA TRP A 716 -4.66 -12.17 -22.02
C TRP A 716 -5.69 -13.25 -21.61
N ALA A 717 -5.96 -14.27 -22.44
CA ALA A 717 -6.86 -15.38 -22.12
C ALA A 717 -6.17 -16.73 -21.79
N ASP A 718 -4.86 -16.75 -21.62
CA ASP A 718 -4.07 -17.97 -21.30
C ASP A 718 -4.09 -18.25 -19.79
N ARG A 719 -4.91 -19.22 -19.37
CA ARG A 719 -5.16 -19.55 -17.95
C ARG A 719 -4.10 -20.44 -17.32
N ASP A 720 -3.55 -21.35 -18.10
CA ASP A 720 -2.61 -22.38 -17.66
C ASP A 720 -1.14 -21.96 -17.92
N GLY A 721 -0.95 -20.74 -18.42
CA GLY A 721 0.35 -20.17 -18.74
C GLY A 721 1.20 -19.83 -17.51
N PRO A 722 2.54 -19.83 -17.63
CA PRO A 722 3.46 -19.55 -16.53
C PRO A 722 3.64 -18.04 -16.22
N SER A 723 2.80 -17.18 -16.78
CA SER A 723 2.93 -15.72 -16.65
C SER A 723 2.35 -15.23 -15.33
N GLU A 724 3.21 -14.75 -14.43
CA GLU A 724 2.82 -14.19 -13.14
C GLU A 724 1.90 -12.96 -13.31
N THR A 725 2.17 -12.12 -14.31
CA THR A 725 1.32 -10.98 -14.69
C THR A 725 -0.10 -11.43 -15.04
N LEU A 726 -0.28 -12.52 -15.80
CA LEU A 726 -1.61 -13.02 -16.16
C LEU A 726 -2.35 -13.63 -14.98
N GLN A 727 -1.66 -14.40 -14.12
CA GLN A 727 -2.26 -14.99 -12.92
C GLN A 727 -2.83 -13.88 -12.01
N LYS A 728 -2.07 -12.80 -11.82
CA LYS A 728 -2.55 -11.62 -11.08
C LYS A 728 -3.68 -10.91 -11.82
N PHE A 729 -3.59 -10.72 -13.14
CA PHE A 729 -4.67 -10.14 -13.95
C PHE A 729 -5.99 -10.90 -13.83
N HIS A 730 -6.00 -12.23 -13.94
CA HIS A 730 -7.20 -13.06 -13.81
C HIS A 730 -7.75 -13.10 -12.37
N SER A 731 -6.89 -12.95 -11.35
CA SER A 731 -7.35 -12.84 -9.95
C SER A 731 -8.10 -11.53 -9.66
N ALA A 732 -7.69 -10.44 -10.31
CA ALA A 732 -8.27 -9.10 -10.18
C ALA A 732 -9.50 -8.95 -11.10
N VAL A 733 -9.34 -9.22 -12.40
CA VAL A 733 -10.40 -9.22 -13.41
C VAL A 733 -10.99 -10.63 -13.49
N ARG A 734 -11.90 -10.94 -12.57
CA ARG A 734 -12.48 -12.29 -12.43
C ARG A 734 -13.44 -12.71 -13.54
N ASP A 735 -14.02 -11.76 -14.27
CA ASP A 735 -14.94 -12.04 -15.38
C ASP A 735 -14.15 -12.27 -16.68
N PRO A 736 -14.19 -13.48 -17.27
CA PRO A 736 -13.46 -13.76 -18.51
C PRO A 736 -13.95 -12.99 -19.74
N SER A 737 -15.17 -12.43 -19.73
CA SER A 737 -15.61 -11.57 -20.85
C SER A 737 -14.85 -10.24 -20.90
N MET A 738 -14.25 -9.83 -19.78
CA MET A 738 -13.46 -8.60 -19.65
C MET A 738 -11.97 -8.82 -20.00
N TRP A 739 -11.56 -10.02 -20.44
CA TRP A 739 -10.18 -10.35 -20.78
C TRP A 739 -9.85 -9.93 -22.22
N SER A 740 -9.45 -8.67 -22.38
CA SER A 740 -9.06 -8.08 -23.66
C SER A 740 -7.59 -7.65 -23.64
N PRO A 741 -6.93 -7.48 -24.81
CA PRO A 741 -5.59 -6.87 -24.85
C PRO A 741 -5.56 -5.49 -24.22
N MET A 742 -6.67 -4.75 -24.23
CA MET A 742 -6.73 -3.38 -23.72
C MET A 742 -6.91 -3.33 -22.19
N SER A 743 -7.73 -4.22 -21.61
CA SER A 743 -7.82 -4.33 -20.14
C SER A 743 -6.53 -4.88 -19.53
N LEU A 744 -5.84 -5.81 -20.21
CA LEU A 744 -4.50 -6.23 -19.78
C LEU A 744 -3.48 -5.09 -19.80
N ARG A 745 -3.50 -4.19 -20.81
CA ARG A 745 -2.62 -2.99 -20.83
C ARG A 745 -2.89 -2.04 -19.67
N GLY A 746 -4.16 -1.83 -19.32
CA GLY A 746 -4.55 -1.04 -18.16
C GLY A 746 -4.02 -1.64 -16.86
N PHE A 747 -4.27 -2.94 -16.66
CA PHE A 747 -3.80 -3.69 -15.50
C PHE A 747 -2.28 -3.65 -15.36
N MET A 748 -1.53 -3.92 -16.44
CA MET A 748 -0.07 -3.89 -16.43
C MET A 748 0.50 -2.49 -16.13
N THR A 749 -0.19 -1.43 -16.55
CA THR A 749 0.20 -0.05 -16.25
C THR A 749 -0.03 0.26 -14.76
N ALA A 750 -1.18 -0.13 -14.20
CA ALA A 750 -1.44 0.00 -12.77
C ALA A 750 -0.48 -0.84 -11.92
N ARG A 751 -0.17 -2.06 -12.37
CA ARG A 751 0.77 -2.98 -11.72
C ARG A 751 2.21 -2.44 -11.71
N LEU A 752 2.64 -1.81 -12.81
CA LEU A 752 3.91 -1.07 -12.86
C LEU A 752 3.92 0.08 -11.84
N LEU A 753 2.84 0.86 -11.76
CA LEU A 753 2.74 1.94 -10.79
C LEU A 753 2.77 1.43 -9.35
N GLN A 754 2.11 0.30 -9.05
CA GLN A 754 2.20 -0.37 -7.74
C GLN A 754 3.63 -0.81 -7.37
N VAL A 755 4.51 -1.06 -8.34
CA VAL A 755 5.91 -1.44 -8.06
C VAL A 755 6.80 -0.22 -7.84
N ILE A 756 6.58 0.89 -8.56
CA ILE A 756 7.46 2.07 -8.47
C ILE A 756 7.05 3.03 -7.34
N THR A 757 5.75 3.26 -7.11
CA THR A 757 5.28 4.28 -6.15
C THR A 757 5.56 3.96 -4.67
N PRO A 758 5.69 2.70 -4.21
CA PRO A 758 6.13 2.40 -2.84
C PRO A 758 7.51 3.00 -2.51
N ALA A 759 8.43 3.02 -3.47
CA ALA A 759 9.80 3.53 -3.31
C ALA A 759 9.90 5.06 -3.40
N MET A 760 8.87 5.75 -3.88
CA MET A 760 8.86 7.20 -4.06
C MET A 760 8.46 7.93 -2.77
N LYS A 761 9.35 8.77 -2.24
CA LYS A 761 9.08 9.60 -1.05
C LYS A 761 8.14 10.79 -1.31
N LYS A 762 8.03 11.21 -2.57
CA LYS A 762 7.09 12.21 -3.09
C LYS A 762 6.73 11.80 -4.51
N ILE A 763 5.50 12.05 -4.94
CA ILE A 763 5.00 11.67 -6.27
C ILE A 763 4.50 12.94 -6.96
N ASN A 764 5.02 13.22 -8.15
CA ASN A 764 4.54 14.25 -9.08
C ASN A 764 5.08 13.94 -10.49
N SER A 765 4.62 14.67 -11.51
CA SER A 765 4.98 14.45 -12.91
C SER A 765 6.50 14.39 -13.13
N THR A 766 7.25 15.34 -12.57
CA THR A 766 8.70 15.47 -12.74
C THR A 766 9.44 14.29 -12.11
N LEU A 767 9.14 13.95 -10.85
CA LEU A 767 9.78 12.85 -10.13
C LEU A 767 9.48 11.49 -10.77
N LEU A 768 8.28 11.33 -11.35
CA LEU A 768 7.90 10.13 -12.09
C LEU A 768 8.71 9.98 -13.39
N LEU A 769 8.90 11.06 -14.16
CA LEU A 769 9.75 11.04 -15.35
C LEU A 769 11.21 10.76 -15.00
N ASP A 770 11.73 11.43 -13.97
CA ASP A 770 13.12 11.26 -13.54
C ASP A 770 13.40 9.81 -13.10
N TYR A 771 12.41 9.12 -12.50
CA TYR A 771 12.50 7.69 -12.22
C TYR A 771 12.64 6.86 -13.51
N PHE A 772 11.78 7.07 -14.51
CA PHE A 772 11.83 6.34 -15.79
C PHE A 772 13.16 6.52 -16.53
N TYR A 773 13.75 7.72 -16.52
CA TYR A 773 15.04 7.99 -17.20
C TYR A 773 16.28 7.67 -16.35
N LYS A 774 16.15 7.45 -15.04
CA LYS A 774 17.26 7.00 -14.18
C LYS A 774 17.39 5.48 -14.16
N GLU A 775 16.29 4.74 -14.18
CA GLU A 775 16.31 3.27 -14.14
C GLU A 775 16.72 2.65 -15.49
N SER A 776 17.61 1.64 -15.44
CA SER A 776 18.13 0.99 -16.65
C SER A 776 17.14 0.00 -17.28
N VAL A 777 16.43 -0.78 -16.47
CA VAL A 777 15.28 -1.61 -16.86
C VAL A 777 14.39 -1.76 -15.63
N ILE A 778 13.09 -1.50 -15.80
CA ILE A 778 12.08 -1.69 -14.76
C ILE A 778 11.44 -3.07 -14.97
N GLY A 779 11.66 -3.99 -14.02
CA GLY A 779 11.02 -5.30 -13.98
C GLY A 779 9.75 -5.27 -13.14
N VAL A 780 8.68 -5.88 -13.63
CA VAL A 780 7.37 -5.97 -12.95
C VAL A 780 6.84 -7.38 -13.17
N ASP A 781 6.78 -8.19 -12.12
CA ASP A 781 6.42 -9.61 -12.23
C ASP A 781 7.31 -10.30 -13.32
N ASP A 782 6.74 -10.89 -14.38
CA ASP A 782 7.48 -11.45 -15.53
C ASP A 782 7.76 -10.44 -16.68
N MET A 783 7.27 -9.20 -16.58
CA MET A 783 7.40 -8.13 -17.59
C MET A 783 8.63 -7.23 -17.37
N ARG A 784 9.10 -6.59 -18.46
CA ARG A 784 10.26 -5.69 -18.45
C ARG A 784 10.06 -4.46 -19.35
N TYR A 785 10.42 -3.29 -18.84
CA TYR A 785 10.32 -2.00 -19.54
C TYR A 785 11.66 -1.25 -19.52
N GLY A 786 11.96 -0.56 -20.62
CA GLY A 786 13.17 0.26 -20.79
C GLY A 786 14.35 -0.51 -21.42
N PRO A 787 15.56 0.08 -21.49
CA PRO A 787 15.94 1.38 -20.96
C PRO A 787 15.18 2.54 -21.61
N PHE A 788 15.02 3.60 -20.85
CA PHE A 788 14.69 4.92 -21.35
C PHE A 788 15.95 5.80 -21.20
N SER A 789 16.10 6.81 -22.05
CA SER A 789 17.24 7.74 -21.99
C SER A 789 16.86 9.10 -22.55
N ASP A 790 17.16 10.15 -21.79
CA ASP A 790 17.00 11.57 -22.17
C ASP A 790 18.35 12.27 -22.42
N LYS A 791 19.44 11.50 -22.55
CA LYS A 791 20.80 12.02 -22.75
C LYS A 791 21.15 12.15 -24.24
N GLU A 792 21.57 13.34 -24.65
CA GLU A 792 22.10 13.59 -26.00
C GLU A 792 23.44 12.88 -26.24
N CYS A 793 23.64 12.35 -27.45
CA CYS A 793 24.85 11.61 -27.82
C CYS A 793 26.08 12.55 -27.99
N VAL A 794 26.84 12.85 -26.94
CA VAL A 794 28.13 13.56 -27.08
C VAL A 794 29.26 12.91 -26.27
N SER A 795 30.19 12.27 -26.99
CA SER A 795 31.55 12.00 -26.50
C SER A 795 32.57 12.12 -27.63
N GLY A 796 33.52 13.07 -27.50
CA GLY A 796 34.79 13.18 -28.24
C GLY A 796 34.86 12.69 -29.70
N GLN A 797 34.64 13.60 -30.67
CA GLN A 797 35.03 13.49 -32.09
C GLN A 797 34.57 12.28 -32.93
N ALA A 798 33.81 11.33 -32.39
CA ALA A 798 33.17 10.28 -33.17
C ALA A 798 31.66 10.22 -32.87
N SER A 799 30.84 10.68 -33.81
CA SER A 799 29.39 10.50 -33.76
C SER A 799 29.05 9.03 -33.97
N LEU A 800 28.58 8.36 -32.92
CA LEU A 800 27.83 7.11 -33.06
C LEU A 800 26.49 7.44 -33.75
N GLU A 801 26.28 6.92 -34.95
CA GLU A 801 25.01 7.03 -35.67
C GLU A 801 23.93 6.16 -34.98
N SER A 802 22.69 6.66 -34.91
CA SER A 802 21.47 6.10 -34.28
C SER A 802 21.27 6.31 -32.75
N ASP A 803 20.62 7.45 -32.44
CA ASP A 803 19.63 7.72 -31.37
C ASP A 803 19.85 7.21 -29.93
N CYS A 804 20.56 7.99 -29.11
CA CYS A 804 20.63 7.81 -27.65
C CYS A 804 19.37 8.25 -26.88
N LEU A 805 18.42 8.92 -27.55
CA LEU A 805 17.18 9.41 -26.94
C LEU A 805 16.05 8.37 -27.13
N THR A 806 15.63 7.75 -26.03
CA THR A 806 14.65 6.66 -26.02
C THR A 806 13.57 6.90 -24.98
N ASN A 807 12.33 7.07 -25.43
CA ASN A 807 11.15 7.23 -24.57
C ASN A 807 10.16 6.06 -24.72
N PHE A 808 10.65 4.93 -25.23
CA PHE A 808 9.91 3.70 -25.45
C PHE A 808 10.68 2.51 -24.88
N GLY A 809 9.96 1.65 -24.15
CA GLY A 809 10.57 0.62 -23.32
C GLY A 809 10.11 -0.81 -23.62
N ALA A 810 9.26 -1.02 -24.62
CA ALA A 810 8.73 -2.35 -24.94
C ALA A 810 9.84 -3.33 -25.36
N ARG A 811 9.89 -4.49 -24.72
CA ARG A 811 10.84 -5.58 -24.97
C ARG A 811 10.11 -6.84 -25.42
N ASP A 812 10.88 -7.85 -25.82
CA ASP A 812 10.41 -9.23 -26.00
C ASP A 812 9.15 -9.34 -26.89
N ILE A 813 9.19 -8.60 -27.99
CA ILE A 813 8.11 -8.49 -28.97
C ILE A 813 8.06 -9.77 -29.80
N ALA A 814 6.97 -10.52 -29.69
CA ALA A 814 6.70 -11.72 -30.47
C ALA A 814 5.80 -11.42 -31.68
N VAL A 815 5.82 -12.29 -32.70
CA VAL A 815 4.89 -12.21 -33.84
C VAL A 815 3.81 -13.28 -33.68
N TRP A 816 2.56 -12.86 -33.70
CA TRP A 816 1.38 -13.70 -33.50
C TRP A 816 0.49 -13.67 -34.74
N SER A 817 -0.30 -14.74 -34.92
CA SER A 817 -1.47 -14.73 -35.79
C SER A 817 -2.72 -14.37 -35.00
N MET A 818 -3.79 -13.94 -35.67
CA MET A 818 -5.09 -13.78 -35.04
C MET A 818 -5.62 -15.12 -34.52
N SER A 819 -5.27 -16.26 -35.13
CA SER A 819 -5.58 -17.58 -34.54
C SER A 819 -4.99 -17.75 -33.13
N ARG A 820 -3.77 -17.26 -32.84
CA ARG A 820 -3.26 -17.27 -31.46
C ARG A 820 -4.01 -16.29 -30.58
N ALA A 821 -4.35 -15.09 -31.05
CA ALA A 821 -5.13 -14.11 -30.29
C ALA A 821 -6.55 -14.59 -29.87
N LEU A 822 -7.07 -15.63 -30.55
CA LEU A 822 -8.37 -16.26 -30.29
C LEU A 822 -8.25 -17.57 -29.50
N ASP A 823 -7.11 -18.27 -29.61
CA ASP A 823 -6.87 -19.57 -28.98
C ASP A 823 -5.44 -19.61 -28.38
N PRO A 824 -5.30 -19.65 -27.03
CA PRO A 824 -3.99 -19.65 -26.38
C PRO A 824 -3.14 -20.90 -26.68
N THR A 825 -3.71 -21.98 -27.19
CA THR A 825 -2.96 -23.21 -27.49
C THR A 825 -2.11 -23.09 -28.77
N VAL A 826 -2.39 -22.11 -29.64
CA VAL A 826 -1.66 -21.90 -30.89
C VAL A 826 -0.26 -21.33 -30.60
N PRO A 827 0.83 -21.86 -31.18
CA PRO A 827 2.18 -21.34 -30.94
C PRO A 827 2.38 -19.96 -31.59
N VAL A 828 3.33 -19.18 -31.06
CA VAL A 828 3.78 -17.92 -31.67
C VAL A 828 4.46 -18.18 -33.03
N LEU A 829 4.27 -17.28 -34.00
CA LEU A 829 4.88 -17.38 -35.33
C LEU A 829 6.39 -17.08 -35.29
N GLN A 830 6.80 -16.16 -34.42
CA GLN A 830 8.20 -15.86 -34.14
C GLN A 830 8.39 -15.70 -32.63
N ARG A 831 9.52 -16.19 -32.12
CA ARG A 831 9.92 -16.01 -30.72
C ARG A 831 10.10 -14.52 -30.39
N PRO A 832 9.91 -14.13 -29.11
CA PRO A 832 10.18 -12.78 -28.61
C PRO A 832 11.54 -12.22 -29.02
N VAL A 833 11.57 -10.95 -29.45
CA VAL A 833 12.79 -10.20 -29.79
C VAL A 833 12.69 -8.74 -29.33
N THR A 834 13.82 -8.14 -28.96
CA THR A 834 13.90 -6.69 -28.73
C THR A 834 14.66 -6.05 -29.91
N PRO A 835 14.01 -5.27 -30.79
CA PRO A 835 14.64 -4.72 -31.99
C PRO A 835 15.60 -3.58 -31.64
N SER A 836 16.73 -3.49 -32.35
CA SER A 836 17.72 -2.40 -32.21
C SER A 836 17.34 -1.11 -32.94
N LEU A 837 16.34 -1.16 -33.84
CA LEU A 837 15.93 -0.06 -34.73
C LEU A 837 17.07 0.54 -35.58
N GLN A 838 18.15 -0.21 -35.80
CA GLN A 838 19.21 0.19 -36.72
C GLN A 838 18.75 -0.08 -38.16
N TYR A 839 18.75 0.97 -38.99
CA TYR A 839 18.34 0.92 -40.39
C TYR A 839 19.55 0.98 -41.33
N THR A 840 19.51 0.19 -42.41
CA THR A 840 20.55 0.28 -43.46
C THR A 840 20.42 1.60 -44.21
N ASN A 841 21.51 2.35 -44.29
CA ASN A 841 21.53 3.64 -44.97
C ASN A 841 21.77 3.45 -46.48
N ALA A 842 20.69 3.41 -47.27
CA ALA A 842 20.70 3.09 -48.70
C ALA A 842 21.65 3.96 -49.56
N ASN A 843 22.09 5.12 -49.05
CA ASN A 843 23.04 6.01 -49.72
C ASN A 843 24.52 5.68 -49.43
N LYS A 844 24.86 4.83 -48.45
CA LYS A 844 26.26 4.46 -48.13
C LYS A 844 26.81 3.34 -49.03
N ASP A 845 25.96 2.55 -49.67
CA ASP A 845 26.38 1.46 -50.58
C ASP A 845 26.65 1.92 -52.03
N GLN A 846 26.48 3.22 -52.34
CA GLN A 846 27.15 3.81 -53.50
C GLN A 846 28.63 4.05 -53.19
N GLY A 847 29.42 2.97 -53.25
CA GLY A 847 30.86 3.08 -53.41
C GLY A 847 31.22 3.95 -54.62
N LEU A 848 32.37 4.63 -54.55
CA LEU A 848 32.87 5.53 -55.60
C LEU A 848 32.66 4.94 -57.00
N MET A 849 32.06 5.72 -57.91
CA MET A 849 31.80 5.27 -59.28
C MET A 849 33.11 4.76 -59.92
N PRO A 850 33.08 3.75 -60.82
CA PRO A 850 34.30 3.22 -61.45
C PRO A 850 35.17 4.30 -62.12
N SER A 851 34.57 5.37 -62.61
CA SER A 851 35.25 6.58 -63.13
C SER A 851 36.02 7.36 -62.07
N GLN A 852 35.51 7.45 -60.84
CA GLN A 852 36.19 8.09 -59.71
C GLN A 852 37.32 7.20 -59.17
N ILE A 853 37.11 5.88 -59.09
CA ILE A 853 38.17 4.92 -58.73
C ILE A 853 39.31 4.96 -59.76
N ALA A 854 38.97 4.97 -61.06
CA ALA A 854 39.97 5.16 -62.12
C ALA A 854 40.70 6.51 -62.01
N GLY A 855 39.99 7.59 -61.67
CA GLY A 855 40.59 8.90 -61.40
C GLY A 855 41.61 8.87 -60.26
N VAL A 856 41.25 8.27 -59.12
CA VAL A 856 42.16 8.11 -57.96
C VAL A 856 43.37 7.25 -58.33
N ILE A 857 43.19 6.13 -59.04
CA ILE A 857 44.31 5.28 -59.50
C ILE A 857 45.25 6.06 -60.42
N ILE A 858 44.72 6.83 -61.38
CA ILE A 858 45.53 7.67 -62.29
C ILE A 858 46.30 8.73 -61.50
N VAL A 859 45.67 9.41 -60.54
CA VAL A 859 46.32 10.41 -59.69
C VAL A 859 47.41 9.77 -58.82
N CYS A 860 47.18 8.59 -58.24
CA CYS A 860 48.19 7.85 -57.48
C CYS A 860 49.36 7.39 -58.37
N CYS A 861 49.12 6.93 -59.59
CA CYS A 861 50.17 6.57 -60.55
C CYS A 861 50.99 7.78 -60.99
N VAL A 862 50.36 8.93 -61.23
CA VAL A 862 51.06 10.19 -61.56
C VAL A 862 51.86 10.70 -60.36
N ALA A 863 51.29 10.66 -59.15
CA ALA A 863 52.00 11.02 -57.91
C ALA A 863 53.21 10.10 -57.66
N LEU A 864 53.08 8.79 -57.87
CA LEU A 864 54.17 7.83 -57.75
C LEU A 864 55.27 8.07 -58.80
N ALA A 865 54.90 8.35 -60.05
CA ALA A 865 55.85 8.70 -61.11
C ALA A 865 56.60 10.01 -60.79
N LEU A 866 55.91 11.03 -60.27
CA LEU A 866 56.51 12.27 -59.78
C LEU A 866 57.44 12.01 -58.59
N PHE A 867 57.06 11.14 -57.64
CA PHE A 867 57.88 10.80 -56.49
C PHE A 867 59.17 10.04 -56.88
N ILE A 868 59.08 9.13 -57.84
CA ILE A 868 60.24 8.43 -58.43
C ILE A 868 61.16 9.43 -59.16
N ALA A 869 60.59 10.36 -59.93
CA ALA A 869 61.36 11.41 -60.60
C ALA A 869 62.07 12.35 -59.61
N LEU A 870 61.37 12.77 -58.54
CA LEU A 870 61.94 13.59 -57.46
C LEU A 870 63.07 12.86 -56.72
N SER A 871 62.86 11.57 -56.44
CA SER A 871 63.85 10.71 -55.76
C SER A 871 65.10 10.50 -56.61
N ALA A 872 64.95 10.33 -57.93
CA ALA A 872 66.06 10.28 -58.87
C ALA A 872 66.82 11.62 -58.93
N LEU A 873 66.10 12.75 -58.90
CA LEU A 873 66.71 14.09 -58.87
C LEU A 873 67.52 14.32 -57.57
N LEU A 874 66.99 13.89 -56.42
CA LEU A 874 67.65 13.94 -55.11
C LEU A 874 68.91 13.06 -55.05
N LEU A 875 68.85 11.84 -55.60
CA LEU A 875 70.00 10.93 -55.68
C LEU A 875 71.13 11.42 -56.62
N VAL A 876 70.80 12.23 -57.63
CA VAL A 876 71.79 12.86 -58.52
C VAL A 876 72.40 14.13 -57.89
N SER A 877 71.59 14.92 -57.17
CA SER A 877 72.03 16.21 -56.58
C SER A 877 72.80 16.07 -55.27
N LEU A 878 72.59 15.02 -54.47
CA LEU A 878 73.29 14.80 -53.19
C LEU A 878 74.65 14.07 -53.32
N ARG A 879 75.14 13.79 -54.54
CA ARG A 879 76.34 12.94 -54.73
C ARG A 879 77.68 13.68 -54.74
N ASN A 880 77.71 15.00 -54.52
CA ASN A 880 78.92 15.84 -54.55
C ASN A 880 78.99 16.89 -53.42
N ALA A 881 79.17 16.45 -52.17
CA ALA A 881 79.83 17.24 -51.11
C ALA A 881 80.35 16.32 -49.97
N ARG A 882 81.66 16.07 -49.94
CA ARG A 882 82.41 15.68 -48.70
C ARG A 882 82.64 16.97 -47.89
N ASP A 883 82.79 16.99 -46.56
CA ASP A 883 83.92 16.38 -45.86
C ASP A 883 83.86 16.49 -44.31
N SER A 884 84.79 15.79 -43.63
CA SER A 884 85.36 16.09 -42.29
C SER A 884 84.63 15.81 -40.94
N LYS A 885 84.95 14.63 -40.37
CA LYS A 885 85.62 14.41 -39.04
C LYS A 885 84.96 14.75 -37.67
N ARG A 886 84.83 13.66 -36.87
CA ARG A 886 85.21 13.47 -35.43
C ARG A 886 84.39 14.09 -34.27
N GLU A 887 83.62 13.21 -33.61
CA GLU A 887 83.62 12.82 -32.16
C GLU A 887 84.55 13.56 -31.14
N PRO A 888 84.31 13.45 -29.80
CA PRO A 888 83.04 13.34 -29.03
C PRO A 888 83.01 14.07 -27.64
N LYS A 889 81.89 13.96 -26.89
CA LYS A 889 81.67 14.18 -25.42
C LYS A 889 81.48 15.59 -24.84
N GLY A 890 80.65 15.66 -23.78
CA GLY A 890 80.50 16.77 -22.81
C GLY A 890 79.27 17.65 -23.11
N ALA A 891 78.15 17.66 -22.38
CA ALA A 891 77.87 17.85 -20.93
C ALA A 891 77.47 19.31 -20.58
N VAL A 892 76.64 19.43 -19.52
CA VAL A 892 76.13 20.66 -18.85
C VAL A 892 74.82 21.27 -19.43
N ASP A 893 73.96 21.66 -18.47
CA ASP A 893 72.71 22.46 -18.50
C ASP A 893 72.87 23.86 -19.19
N PRO A 894 71.86 24.77 -19.30
CA PRO A 894 70.55 24.81 -18.62
C PRO A 894 69.30 25.36 -19.38
N VAL A 895 68.16 25.28 -18.68
CA VAL A 895 67.01 26.23 -18.59
C VAL A 895 66.94 27.42 -19.59
N VAL A 896 65.78 27.58 -20.26
CA VAL A 896 64.88 28.78 -20.26
C VAL A 896 63.81 28.68 -21.37
N PHE A 897 62.54 28.93 -21.00
CA PHE A 897 61.35 29.34 -21.77
C PHE A 897 61.50 29.66 -23.29
N ASN A 898 60.59 29.13 -24.14
CA ASN A 898 59.35 29.88 -24.45
C ASN A 898 58.23 29.05 -25.16
N CYS A 899 56.99 29.39 -24.81
CA CYS A 899 55.67 29.27 -25.45
C CYS A 899 55.26 28.23 -26.54
N THR A 900 53.99 27.81 -26.34
CA THR A 900 52.93 27.45 -27.32
C THR A 900 52.99 26.14 -28.10
N ASP A 901 52.06 25.24 -27.75
CA ASP A 901 51.02 24.62 -28.60
C ASP A 901 51.35 24.39 -30.10
N ASN A 902 51.08 23.22 -30.69
CA ASN A 902 50.02 22.26 -30.35
C ASN A 902 50.30 20.85 -30.93
N GLU A 903 49.56 19.87 -30.44
CA GLU A 903 49.26 18.55 -31.06
C GLU A 903 50.35 17.47 -31.32
N ASN A 904 50.04 16.30 -30.74
CA ASN A 904 50.01 14.96 -31.34
C ASN A 904 51.27 14.05 -31.46
N LYS A 905 51.17 12.97 -30.65
CA LYS A 905 51.39 11.54 -30.96
C LYS A 905 52.78 10.87 -30.77
N LEU A 906 52.67 9.84 -29.92
CA LEU A 906 53.30 8.51 -29.94
C LEU A 906 54.67 8.26 -29.26
N SER A 907 54.63 7.21 -28.41
CA SER A 907 55.70 6.27 -28.04
C SER A 907 56.85 6.75 -27.14
N MET A 908 57.56 5.90 -26.37
CA MET A 908 57.25 4.67 -25.60
C MET A 908 58.53 4.33 -24.77
N ILE A 909 58.44 3.52 -23.70
CA ILE A 909 59.55 2.77 -23.03
C ILE A 909 60.42 3.48 -21.94
N ALA A 910 60.01 3.24 -20.69
CA ALA A 910 60.78 2.74 -19.51
C ALA A 910 62.00 3.47 -18.84
N ALA A 911 61.75 3.92 -17.59
CA ALA A 911 62.53 3.74 -16.33
C ALA A 911 63.98 4.33 -16.19
N PRO A 912 64.62 4.44 -14.99
CA PRO A 912 64.24 3.97 -13.63
C PRO A 912 64.56 4.88 -12.38
N VAL A 913 63.85 4.61 -11.25
CA VAL A 913 64.36 4.45 -9.84
C VAL A 913 64.88 5.62 -8.94
N SER A 914 64.10 5.92 -7.86
CA SER A 914 64.46 6.24 -6.44
C SER A 914 65.08 7.62 -6.05
N PHE A 915 64.90 8.19 -4.83
CA PHE A 915 64.23 7.75 -3.58
C PHE A 915 63.88 8.93 -2.61
N SER A 916 62.89 8.73 -1.71
CA SER A 916 62.57 9.52 -0.47
C SER A 916 61.89 10.91 -0.63
N ARG A 917 60.93 11.35 0.21
CA ARG A 917 60.37 10.78 1.46
C ARG A 917 59.02 11.42 1.85
N GLU A 918 58.05 10.62 2.36
CA GLU A 918 56.91 10.97 3.28
C GLU A 918 56.00 12.20 2.94
N LEU A 919 54.66 12.16 2.82
CA LEU A 919 53.57 11.34 3.39
C LEU A 919 52.34 11.30 2.39
N PRO A 920 51.20 10.62 2.65
CA PRO A 920 50.58 9.71 1.68
C PRO A 920 49.67 10.37 0.64
N ASP A 921 49.98 10.14 -0.64
CA ASP A 921 49.01 10.31 -1.74
C ASP A 921 48.05 9.12 -1.82
N SER A 922 46.79 9.42 -2.09
CA SER A 922 45.76 8.45 -2.47
C SER A 922 46.06 7.85 -3.84
N ALA A 923 46.85 6.78 -3.85
CA ALA A 923 47.34 6.16 -5.08
C ALA A 923 46.30 5.24 -5.76
N CYS A 924 45.97 5.61 -7.00
CA CYS A 924 45.69 4.69 -8.11
C CYS A 924 44.39 3.86 -8.10
N LEU A 925 43.30 4.52 -8.53
CA LEU A 925 42.36 3.91 -9.48
C LEU A 925 43.08 3.58 -10.80
N GLY A 926 43.83 2.47 -10.81
CA GLY A 926 44.61 2.00 -11.95
C GLY A 926 43.94 0.82 -12.66
N ALA A 927 43.24 1.12 -13.76
CA ALA A 927 42.85 0.15 -14.81
C ALA A 927 42.11 -1.12 -14.36
N CYS A 928 40.81 -0.98 -14.04
CA CYS A 928 39.88 -2.09 -14.25
C CYS A 928 39.75 -2.40 -15.75
N ARG A 929 40.53 -3.37 -16.25
CA ARG A 929 40.17 -4.10 -17.48
C ARG A 929 38.83 -4.81 -17.25
N ASN A 930 37.92 -4.77 -18.22
CA ASN A 930 36.63 -5.48 -18.19
C ASN A 930 36.77 -6.94 -17.72
N PRO A 931 36.10 -7.35 -16.62
CA PRO A 931 35.90 -8.74 -16.27
C PRO A 931 34.45 -9.15 -16.61
N LEU A 932 34.11 -9.18 -17.91
CA LEU A 932 32.79 -9.62 -18.40
C LEU A 932 32.71 -11.15 -18.61
N HIS A 933 33.57 -11.93 -17.95
CA HIS A 933 33.81 -13.33 -18.30
C HIS A 933 33.79 -14.36 -17.17
N GLU A 934 33.69 -13.96 -15.89
CA GLU A 934 33.58 -14.90 -14.77
C GLU A 934 32.37 -14.54 -13.88
N PRO A 935 31.46 -15.50 -13.59
CA PRO A 935 30.31 -15.26 -12.72
C PRO A 935 30.73 -15.22 -11.23
N PRO A 936 30.30 -14.21 -10.46
CA PRO A 936 30.58 -14.13 -9.04
C PRO A 936 29.82 -15.21 -8.28
N THR A 937 30.36 -15.51 -7.11
CA THR A 937 29.76 -16.42 -6.13
C THR A 937 29.17 -15.61 -4.99
N PHE A 938 27.93 -15.91 -4.61
CA PHE A 938 27.29 -15.34 -3.44
C PHE A 938 27.30 -16.36 -2.31
N VAL A 939 27.66 -15.88 -1.12
CA VAL A 939 27.58 -16.61 0.14
C VAL A 939 26.57 -15.87 1.02
N PHE A 940 25.50 -16.56 1.41
CA PHE A 940 24.52 -16.07 2.39
C PHE A 940 24.72 -16.81 3.70
N THR A 941 24.64 -16.10 4.82
CA THR A 941 24.76 -16.67 6.17
C THR A 941 23.70 -16.11 7.10
N ASP A 942 23.24 -16.88 8.08
CA ASP A 942 22.33 -16.43 9.14
C ASP A 942 22.44 -17.32 10.40
N ILE A 943 22.11 -16.83 11.61
CA ILE A 943 22.15 -17.65 12.83
C ILE A 943 20.87 -18.49 12.93
N GLU A 944 21.01 -19.80 13.12
CA GLU A 944 19.88 -20.68 13.35
C GLU A 944 19.11 -20.29 14.62
N SER A 945 17.79 -20.13 14.49
CA SER A 945 16.89 -19.77 15.59
C SER A 945 17.23 -18.45 16.31
N SER A 946 17.89 -17.50 15.64
CA SER A 946 18.28 -16.18 16.19
C SER A 946 17.18 -15.52 17.03
N THR A 947 15.96 -15.36 16.48
CA THR A 947 14.81 -14.76 17.20
C THR A 947 14.46 -15.45 18.51
N ALA A 948 14.55 -16.78 18.56
CA ALA A 948 14.26 -17.54 19.78
C ALA A 948 15.39 -17.38 20.81
N GLN A 949 16.66 -17.33 20.37
CA GLN A 949 17.77 -16.99 21.27
C GLN A 949 17.70 -15.55 21.80
N TRP A 950 17.27 -14.59 20.97
CA TRP A 950 16.98 -13.23 21.43
C TRP A 950 15.87 -13.17 22.48
N ALA A 951 14.85 -14.04 22.37
CA ALA A 951 13.79 -14.14 23.37
C ALA A 951 14.22 -14.85 24.66
N THR A 952 15.11 -15.85 24.59
CA THR A 952 15.55 -16.63 25.76
C THR A 952 16.77 -16.03 26.47
N HIS A 953 17.66 -15.35 25.74
CA HIS A 953 18.96 -14.84 26.22
C HIS A 953 19.25 -13.38 25.75
N PRO A 954 18.32 -12.43 25.95
CA PRO A 954 18.45 -11.05 25.47
C PRO A 954 19.70 -10.32 26.01
N GLU A 955 20.23 -10.74 27.15
CA GLU A 955 21.43 -10.19 27.78
C GLU A 955 22.76 -10.71 27.20
N LEU A 956 22.76 -11.86 26.52
CA LEU A 956 23.97 -12.47 25.93
C LEU A 956 24.06 -12.26 24.42
N MET A 957 22.92 -12.18 23.74
CA MET A 957 22.86 -12.04 22.27
C MET A 957 23.56 -10.79 21.70
N PRO A 958 23.54 -9.59 22.31
CA PRO A 958 24.22 -8.42 21.77
C PRO A 958 25.74 -8.64 21.58
N ASP A 959 26.42 -9.15 22.60
CA ASP A 959 27.86 -9.42 22.56
C ASP A 959 28.18 -10.60 21.63
N ALA A 960 27.33 -11.64 21.61
CA ALA A 960 27.49 -12.80 20.74
C ALA A 960 27.33 -12.44 19.26
N VAL A 961 26.33 -11.62 18.90
CA VAL A 961 26.13 -11.13 17.53
C VAL A 961 27.25 -10.18 17.10
N ALA A 962 27.77 -9.34 18.01
CA ALA A 962 28.95 -8.51 17.75
C ALA A 962 30.20 -9.36 17.51
N ALA A 963 30.42 -10.44 18.27
CA ALA A 963 31.49 -11.41 18.03
C ALA A 963 31.32 -12.10 16.67
N HIS A 964 30.10 -12.56 16.34
CA HIS A 964 29.75 -13.13 15.05
C HIS A 964 30.11 -12.17 13.89
N HIS A 965 29.65 -10.90 13.94
CA HIS A 965 29.97 -9.87 12.93
C HIS A 965 31.48 -9.67 12.75
N ASN A 966 32.25 -9.64 13.84
CA ASN A 966 33.69 -9.44 13.79
C ASN A 966 34.43 -10.61 13.12
N ILE A 967 34.04 -11.86 13.41
CA ILE A 967 34.62 -13.05 12.76
C ILE A 967 34.29 -13.06 11.27
N VAL A 968 33.03 -12.82 10.90
CA VAL A 968 32.59 -12.81 9.50
C VAL A 968 33.32 -11.73 8.70
N ARG A 969 33.40 -10.49 9.21
CA ARG A 969 34.12 -9.39 8.54
C ARG A 969 35.62 -9.62 8.42
N PHE A 970 36.25 -10.23 9.42
CA PHE A 970 37.65 -10.65 9.34
C PHE A 970 37.88 -11.65 8.19
N LEU A 971 36.99 -12.64 8.03
CA LEU A 971 37.10 -13.64 6.97
C LEU A 971 36.77 -13.07 5.58
N ILE A 972 35.80 -12.16 5.47
CA ILE A 972 35.52 -11.39 4.24
C ILE A 972 36.80 -10.69 3.77
N SER A 973 37.49 -9.97 4.67
CA SER A 973 38.74 -9.29 4.36
C SER A 973 39.90 -10.26 4.05
N LYS A 974 40.01 -11.37 4.78
CA LYS A 974 41.06 -12.39 4.57
C LYS A 974 40.99 -13.05 3.18
N TYR A 975 39.78 -13.22 2.64
CA TYR A 975 39.53 -13.91 1.37
C TYR A 975 39.26 -12.96 0.19
N ASP A 976 39.55 -11.67 0.31
CA ASP A 976 39.27 -10.64 -0.71
C ASP A 976 37.81 -10.71 -1.25
N CYS A 977 36.89 -11.00 -0.34
CA CYS A 977 35.46 -11.02 -0.59
C CYS A 977 34.85 -9.66 -0.23
N TYR A 978 33.62 -9.43 -0.68
CA TYR A 978 32.93 -8.16 -0.53
C TYR A 978 31.64 -8.33 0.30
N GLU A 979 31.55 -7.63 1.44
CA GLU A 979 30.29 -7.50 2.18
C GLU A 979 29.34 -6.63 1.34
N VAL A 980 28.29 -7.25 0.79
CA VAL A 980 27.27 -6.52 0.01
C VAL A 980 26.36 -5.75 0.97
N LYS A 981 25.83 -6.47 1.96
CA LYS A 981 24.98 -5.93 3.03
C LYS A 981 24.82 -6.94 4.16
N THR A 982 24.46 -6.42 5.33
CA THR A 982 24.18 -7.17 6.55
C THR A 982 22.86 -6.67 7.12
N VAL A 983 21.94 -7.59 7.44
CA VAL A 983 20.60 -7.28 7.99
C VAL A 983 20.40 -8.15 9.24
N GLY A 984 20.42 -7.53 10.42
CA GLY A 984 20.47 -8.29 11.68
C GLY A 984 21.74 -9.12 11.78
N ASP A 985 21.60 -10.44 11.94
CA ASP A 985 22.68 -11.42 11.84
C ASP A 985 22.87 -12.03 10.44
N SER A 986 22.00 -11.72 9.46
CA SER A 986 22.15 -12.21 8.10
C SER A 986 23.23 -11.44 7.31
N PHE A 987 24.18 -12.14 6.67
CA PHE A 987 25.14 -11.53 5.73
C PHE A 987 24.87 -11.96 4.29
N MET A 988 25.04 -11.00 3.37
CA MET A 988 25.19 -11.26 1.94
C MET A 988 26.61 -10.88 1.51
N ILE A 989 27.36 -11.87 1.04
CA ILE A 989 28.77 -11.72 0.67
C ILE A 989 28.93 -12.09 -0.81
N ALA A 990 29.59 -11.22 -1.59
CA ALA A 990 29.96 -11.50 -2.97
C ALA A 990 31.47 -11.83 -3.06
N SER A 991 31.81 -12.84 -3.84
CA SER A 991 33.20 -13.20 -4.14
C SER A 991 33.42 -13.31 -5.65
N ARG A 992 34.58 -12.83 -6.11
CA ARG A 992 35.04 -13.03 -7.49
C ARG A 992 35.54 -14.44 -7.75
N SER A 993 35.83 -15.22 -6.71
CA SER A 993 36.29 -16.60 -6.80
C SER A 993 35.39 -17.52 -6.00
N ILE A 994 34.84 -18.55 -6.66
CA ILE A 994 34.09 -19.62 -5.99
C ILE A 994 34.93 -20.24 -4.86
N THR A 995 36.20 -20.53 -5.12
CA THR A 995 37.15 -21.13 -4.15
C THR A 995 37.37 -20.24 -2.93
N ALA A 996 37.42 -18.90 -3.11
CA ALA A 996 37.47 -17.98 -1.99
C ALA A 996 36.17 -17.98 -1.17
N GLY A 997 35.01 -18.00 -1.82
CA GLY A 997 33.70 -18.10 -1.14
C GLY A 997 33.53 -19.41 -0.34
N VAL A 998 33.96 -20.55 -0.91
CA VAL A 998 33.91 -21.86 -0.25
C VAL A 998 34.89 -21.93 0.93
N ARG A 999 36.12 -21.42 0.77
CA ARG A 999 37.09 -21.34 1.89
C ARG A 999 36.63 -20.40 3.00
N LEU A 1000 36.01 -19.27 2.66
CA LEU A 1000 35.39 -18.37 3.64
C LEU A 1000 34.33 -19.10 4.46
N ALA A 1001 33.39 -19.80 3.81
CA ALA A 1001 32.36 -20.57 4.50
C ALA A 1001 32.94 -21.71 5.36
N GLN A 1002 33.99 -22.39 4.88
CA GLN A 1002 34.68 -23.44 5.62
C GLN A 1002 35.36 -22.90 6.89
N GLU A 1003 36.16 -21.84 6.76
CA GLU A 1003 36.84 -21.23 7.90
C GLU A 1003 35.88 -20.53 8.86
N LEU A 1004 34.73 -20.03 8.39
CA LEU A 1004 33.68 -19.46 9.26
C LEU A 1004 33.21 -20.55 10.25
N GLN A 1005 32.80 -21.71 9.76
CA GLN A 1005 32.36 -22.83 10.62
C GLN A 1005 33.44 -23.28 11.60
N GLN A 1006 34.71 -23.32 11.17
CA GLN A 1006 35.83 -23.69 12.05
C GLN A 1006 36.21 -22.60 13.04
N SER A 1007 36.03 -21.32 12.69
CA SER A 1007 36.32 -20.19 13.58
C SER A 1007 35.29 -20.08 14.69
N PHE A 1008 34.01 -20.28 14.36
CA PHE A 1008 32.91 -20.32 15.32
C PHE A 1008 33.06 -21.47 16.32
N LEU A 1009 33.45 -22.65 15.84
CA LEU A 1009 33.77 -23.81 16.68
C LEU A 1009 34.93 -23.53 17.65
N ARG A 1010 35.96 -22.79 17.22
CA ARG A 1010 37.15 -22.47 18.03
C ARG A 1010 36.99 -21.21 18.89
N TYR A 1011 35.91 -20.46 18.74
CA TYR A 1011 35.71 -19.20 19.46
C TYR A 1011 35.31 -19.46 20.92
N ASP A 1012 35.90 -18.71 21.85
CA ASP A 1012 35.50 -18.74 23.26
C ASP A 1012 34.27 -17.84 23.45
N TRP A 1013 33.09 -18.44 23.37
CA TRP A 1013 31.80 -17.78 23.62
C TRP A 1013 31.58 -17.41 25.10
N LYS A 1014 32.45 -17.86 26.02
CA LYS A 1014 32.38 -17.63 27.48
C LYS A 1014 31.10 -18.14 28.17
N THR A 1015 30.25 -18.87 27.45
CA THR A 1015 28.99 -19.44 27.92
C THR A 1015 28.68 -20.72 27.16
N ALA A 1016 28.03 -21.68 27.83
CA ALA A 1016 27.46 -22.88 27.20
C ALA A 1016 25.96 -22.72 26.88
N VAL A 1017 25.36 -21.58 27.23
CA VAL A 1017 23.91 -21.33 27.15
C VAL A 1017 23.37 -21.49 25.72
N PHE A 1018 24.11 -21.04 24.70
CA PHE A 1018 23.72 -21.22 23.30
C PHE A 1018 23.72 -22.69 22.87
N ASP A 1019 24.68 -23.49 23.36
CA ASP A 1019 24.75 -24.93 23.09
C ASP A 1019 23.61 -25.70 23.77
N ASP A 1020 23.36 -25.40 25.05
CA ASP A 1020 22.25 -26.02 25.80
C ASP A 1020 20.89 -25.64 25.21
N PHE A 1021 20.71 -24.40 24.74
CA PHE A 1021 19.52 -23.97 24.00
C PHE A 1021 19.27 -24.86 22.77
N TYR A 1022 20.27 -25.05 21.89
CA TYR A 1022 20.10 -25.89 20.70
C TYR A 1022 19.86 -27.36 21.06
N ARG A 1023 20.56 -27.89 22.07
CA ARG A 1023 20.38 -29.28 22.52
C ARG A 1023 18.98 -29.53 23.08
N ASN A 1024 18.44 -28.59 23.86
CA ASN A 1024 17.07 -28.68 24.37
C ASN A 1024 16.04 -28.64 23.23
N MET A 1025 16.18 -27.72 22.27
CA MET A 1025 15.33 -27.68 21.06
C MET A 1025 15.34 -29.00 20.28
N GLU A 1026 16.49 -29.67 20.17
CA GLU A 1026 16.59 -30.96 19.50
C GLU A 1026 15.87 -32.08 20.27
N VAL A 1027 15.94 -32.08 21.61
CA VAL A 1027 15.20 -33.05 22.46
C VAL A 1027 13.70 -32.83 22.29
N GLU A 1028 13.21 -31.60 22.50
CA GLU A 1028 11.79 -31.24 22.31
C GLU A 1028 11.28 -31.70 20.94
N LYS A 1029 12.05 -31.44 19.87
CA LYS A 1029 11.67 -31.85 18.51
C LYS A 1029 11.62 -33.38 18.33
N SER A 1030 12.43 -34.15 19.06
CA SER A 1030 12.36 -35.62 19.04
C SER A 1030 11.21 -36.21 19.86
N GLU A 1031 10.65 -35.44 20.81
CA GLU A 1031 9.40 -35.79 21.50
C GLU A 1031 8.16 -35.49 20.62
N GLU A 1032 8.28 -34.54 19.69
CA GLU A 1032 7.19 -34.17 18.76
C GLU A 1032 7.15 -34.98 17.45
N ASP A 1033 8.30 -35.41 16.89
CA ASP A 1033 8.38 -36.28 15.69
C ASP A 1033 9.28 -37.49 15.94
N GLU A 1034 8.67 -38.68 16.05
CA GLU A 1034 9.37 -39.96 16.24
C GLU A 1034 10.39 -40.29 15.12
N ARG A 1035 10.33 -39.59 13.97
CA ARG A 1035 11.29 -39.75 12.86
C ARG A 1035 12.46 -38.77 12.95
N TYR A 1036 12.41 -37.79 13.84
CA TYR A 1036 13.50 -36.84 14.08
C TYR A 1036 14.48 -37.41 15.11
N THR A 1037 15.72 -37.69 14.66
CA THR A 1037 16.81 -38.10 15.56
C THR A 1037 17.68 -36.88 15.91
N PRO A 1038 17.83 -36.50 17.19
CA PRO A 1038 18.69 -35.39 17.61
C PRO A 1038 20.14 -35.55 17.12
N PRO A 1039 20.66 -34.66 16.27
CA PRO A 1039 22.03 -34.76 15.75
C PRO A 1039 23.11 -34.45 16.81
N THR A 1040 22.78 -33.72 17.88
CA THR A 1040 23.76 -33.23 18.86
C THR A 1040 23.37 -33.41 20.33
N ALA A 1041 22.07 -33.40 20.66
CA ALA A 1041 21.61 -33.41 22.06
C ALA A 1041 22.17 -34.55 22.90
N HIS A 1042 22.24 -35.76 22.32
CA HIS A 1042 22.67 -36.99 22.98
C HIS A 1042 24.15 -37.36 22.72
N LEU A 1043 24.94 -36.45 22.15
CA LEU A 1043 26.40 -36.65 22.05
C LEU A 1043 27.04 -36.59 23.44
N ASP A 1044 28.10 -37.37 23.63
CA ASP A 1044 28.95 -37.25 24.81
C ASP A 1044 29.57 -35.83 24.87
N PRO A 1045 29.70 -35.19 26.04
CA PRO A 1045 30.23 -33.83 26.16
C PRO A 1045 31.64 -33.61 25.59
N GLU A 1046 32.50 -34.63 25.55
CA GLU A 1046 33.82 -34.54 24.91
C GLU A 1046 33.67 -34.49 23.38
N VAL A 1047 32.86 -35.41 22.82
CA VAL A 1047 32.55 -35.48 21.38
C VAL A 1047 31.77 -34.25 20.90
N TYR A 1048 30.87 -33.71 21.72
CA TYR A 1048 30.11 -32.50 21.39
C TYR A 1048 31.05 -31.32 21.17
N ARG A 1049 32.00 -31.07 22.09
CA ARG A 1049 32.93 -29.93 22.02
C ARG A 1049 33.91 -29.99 20.85
N GLU A 1050 34.20 -31.19 20.32
CA GLU A 1050 35.00 -31.35 19.11
C GLU A 1050 34.23 -30.95 17.83
N LEU A 1051 32.90 -30.91 17.88
CA LEU A 1051 32.02 -30.74 16.70
C LEU A 1051 31.15 -29.48 16.75
N TRP A 1052 30.80 -28.97 17.93
CA TRP A 1052 29.83 -27.90 18.17
C TRP A 1052 30.23 -27.02 19.37
N ASN A 1053 29.99 -25.71 19.23
CA ASN A 1053 30.26 -24.69 20.24
C ASN A 1053 29.58 -23.37 19.81
N GLY A 1054 28.75 -22.78 20.69
CA GLY A 1054 28.13 -21.46 20.52
C GLY A 1054 27.10 -21.34 19.39
N LEU A 1055 27.07 -20.16 18.75
CA LEU A 1055 26.09 -19.80 17.72
C LEU A 1055 26.23 -20.68 16.47
N ARG A 1056 25.12 -21.28 16.01
CA ARG A 1056 25.11 -22.17 14.84
C ARG A 1056 24.69 -21.41 13.59
N VAL A 1057 25.67 -20.97 12.79
CA VAL A 1057 25.43 -20.25 11.52
C VAL A 1057 25.12 -21.24 10.40
N ARG A 1058 24.04 -21.02 9.65
CA ARG A 1058 23.71 -21.77 8.43
C ARG A 1058 24.17 -20.99 7.20
N ILE A 1059 24.64 -21.67 6.14
CA ILE A 1059 25.28 -21.03 4.98
C ILE A 1059 24.80 -21.64 3.66
N GLY A 1060 24.50 -20.79 2.68
CA GLY A 1060 24.20 -21.17 1.29
C GLY A 1060 25.10 -20.47 0.28
N ILE A 1061 25.57 -21.22 -0.73
CA ILE A 1061 26.51 -20.75 -1.75
C ILE A 1061 25.96 -21.03 -3.16
N HIS A 1062 25.90 -20.00 -3.99
CA HIS A 1062 25.50 -20.10 -5.39
C HIS A 1062 26.34 -19.21 -6.31
N THR A 1063 26.55 -19.65 -7.55
CA THR A 1063 27.37 -18.98 -8.58
C THR A 1063 26.56 -18.88 -9.87
N GLY A 1064 26.52 -17.69 -10.48
CA GLY A 1064 25.70 -17.47 -11.68
C GLY A 1064 25.76 -16.03 -12.22
N LEU A 1065 25.05 -15.78 -13.31
CA LEU A 1065 24.94 -14.45 -13.93
C LEU A 1065 24.05 -13.53 -13.10
N TYR A 1066 24.40 -12.25 -13.04
CA TYR A 1066 23.95 -11.31 -12.02
C TYR A 1066 23.71 -9.93 -12.64
N ASP A 1067 22.83 -9.16 -12.02
CA ASP A 1067 22.68 -7.73 -12.30
C ASP A 1067 23.42 -6.93 -11.22
N ILE A 1068 24.17 -5.89 -11.61
CA ILE A 1068 24.94 -5.03 -10.70
C ILE A 1068 24.31 -3.65 -10.71
N ARG A 1069 24.03 -3.13 -9.52
CA ARG A 1069 23.74 -1.70 -9.33
C ARG A 1069 24.81 -1.12 -8.42
N HIS A 1070 25.41 0.00 -8.83
CA HIS A 1070 26.26 0.79 -7.93
C HIS A 1070 25.37 1.79 -7.20
N ASP A 1071 25.29 1.68 -5.88
CA ASP A 1071 24.46 2.55 -5.06
C ASP A 1071 25.18 3.87 -4.76
N GLU A 1072 24.52 4.99 -5.05
CA GLU A 1072 25.12 6.33 -4.95
C GLU A 1072 25.27 6.82 -3.49
N VAL A 1073 24.60 6.19 -2.53
CA VAL A 1073 24.53 6.64 -1.13
C VAL A 1073 25.54 5.89 -0.26
N THR A 1074 25.51 4.56 -0.28
CA THR A 1074 26.45 3.66 0.39
C THR A 1074 27.81 3.60 -0.31
N LYS A 1075 27.88 4.02 -1.58
CA LYS A 1075 29.06 3.90 -2.46
C LYS A 1075 29.51 2.44 -2.66
N GLY A 1076 28.59 1.50 -2.49
CA GLY A 1076 28.79 0.08 -2.67
C GLY A 1076 28.16 -0.46 -3.96
N TYR A 1077 28.38 -1.74 -4.20
CA TYR A 1077 27.69 -2.49 -5.27
C TYR A 1077 26.65 -3.40 -4.64
N ASP A 1078 25.39 -3.28 -5.06
CA ASP A 1078 24.34 -4.25 -4.70
C ASP A 1078 23.99 -5.12 -5.93
N TYR A 1079 23.55 -6.34 -5.66
CA TYR A 1079 23.51 -7.43 -6.62
C TYR A 1079 22.10 -8.04 -6.66
N TYR A 1080 21.52 -8.12 -7.85
CA TYR A 1080 20.10 -8.47 -8.03
C TYR A 1080 19.87 -9.62 -9.02
N GLY A 1081 18.67 -10.19 -8.95
CA GLY A 1081 18.17 -11.22 -9.88
C GLY A 1081 18.22 -12.65 -9.32
N ARG A 1082 18.15 -13.63 -10.23
CA ARG A 1082 17.96 -15.05 -9.87
C ARG A 1082 19.11 -15.63 -9.03
N THR A 1083 20.34 -15.17 -9.24
CA THR A 1083 21.55 -15.72 -8.61
C THR A 1083 21.62 -15.41 -7.11
N PRO A 1084 21.51 -14.16 -6.62
CA PRO A 1084 21.43 -13.90 -5.18
C PRO A 1084 20.19 -14.56 -4.54
N ASN A 1085 19.03 -14.57 -5.21
CA ASN A 1085 17.83 -15.25 -4.71
C ASN A 1085 18.06 -16.76 -4.52
N MET A 1086 18.75 -17.43 -5.46
CA MET A 1086 19.11 -18.84 -5.35
C MET A 1086 20.08 -19.11 -4.18
N GLY A 1087 21.05 -18.21 -3.96
CA GLY A 1087 21.95 -18.29 -2.81
C GLY A 1087 21.20 -18.20 -1.47
N ALA A 1088 20.30 -17.23 -1.33
CA ALA A 1088 19.45 -17.08 -0.14
C ALA A 1088 18.49 -18.27 0.06
N ARG A 1089 17.85 -18.79 -1.00
CA ARG A 1089 17.01 -19.98 -0.88
C ARG A 1089 17.81 -21.22 -0.48
N THR A 1090 19.04 -21.36 -0.97
CA THR A 1090 19.97 -22.43 -0.59
C THR A 1090 20.41 -22.33 0.88
N GLU A 1091 20.63 -21.11 1.40
CA GLU A 1091 20.91 -20.87 2.82
C GLU A 1091 19.70 -21.23 3.70
N SER A 1092 18.49 -20.83 3.30
CA SER A 1092 17.29 -20.92 4.13
C SER A 1092 16.88 -22.34 4.52
N ILE A 1093 17.28 -23.34 3.72
CA ILE A 1093 17.02 -24.77 3.96
C ILE A 1093 18.15 -25.50 4.70
N ALA A 1094 19.28 -24.84 4.94
CA ALA A 1094 20.41 -25.41 5.68
C ALA A 1094 20.13 -25.43 7.18
N ASN A 1095 20.63 -26.45 7.88
CA ASN A 1095 20.64 -26.47 9.35
C ASN A 1095 21.76 -25.56 9.89
N GLY A 1096 21.63 -25.14 11.14
CA GLY A 1096 22.69 -24.42 11.85
C GLY A 1096 23.99 -25.21 11.84
N GLY A 1097 25.09 -24.57 11.48
CA GLY A 1097 26.40 -25.19 11.31
C GLY A 1097 26.62 -25.92 9.97
N GLN A 1098 25.63 -25.94 9.08
CA GLN A 1098 25.67 -26.60 7.76
C GLN A 1098 26.03 -25.57 6.65
N VAL A 1099 26.74 -26.04 5.63
CA VAL A 1099 27.09 -25.25 4.44
C VAL A 1099 26.62 -26.00 3.19
N LEU A 1100 25.75 -25.36 2.40
CA LEU A 1100 25.20 -25.93 1.17
C LEU A 1100 25.69 -25.17 -0.07
N LEU A 1101 26.08 -25.91 -1.10
CA LEU A 1101 26.40 -25.44 -2.44
C LEU A 1101 25.35 -26.00 -3.40
N THR A 1102 24.83 -25.16 -4.30
CA THR A 1102 24.09 -25.68 -5.47
C THR A 1102 25.06 -26.37 -6.44
N HIS A 1103 24.58 -27.31 -7.26
CA HIS A 1103 25.35 -27.91 -8.36
C HIS A 1103 26.11 -26.89 -9.22
N ALA A 1104 25.52 -25.72 -9.52
CA ALA A 1104 26.19 -24.65 -10.25
C ALA A 1104 27.47 -24.12 -9.57
N ALA A 1105 27.46 -23.96 -8.24
CA ALA A 1105 28.62 -23.53 -7.47
C ALA A 1105 29.67 -24.66 -7.35
N TYR A 1106 29.22 -25.90 -7.12
CA TYR A 1106 30.11 -27.07 -7.07
C TYR A 1106 30.81 -27.34 -8.43
N MET A 1107 30.12 -27.12 -9.54
CA MET A 1107 30.68 -27.26 -10.89
C MET A 1107 31.50 -26.05 -11.34
N ALA A 1108 31.35 -24.88 -10.70
CA ALA A 1108 32.20 -23.71 -10.95
C ALA A 1108 33.62 -23.88 -10.39
N LEU A 1109 33.84 -24.71 -9.37
CA LEU A 1109 35.17 -25.14 -8.93
C LEU A 1109 35.88 -25.91 -10.07
N SER A 1110 37.20 -25.79 -10.19
CA SER A 1110 37.97 -26.69 -11.05
C SER A 1110 38.03 -28.11 -10.47
N ALA A 1111 38.47 -29.09 -11.26
CA ALA A 1111 38.64 -30.47 -10.78
C ALA A 1111 39.62 -30.56 -9.61
N ALA A 1112 40.75 -29.84 -9.68
CA ALA A 1112 41.74 -29.82 -8.60
C ALA A 1112 41.22 -29.13 -7.33
N GLU A 1113 40.40 -28.07 -7.46
CA GLU A 1113 39.81 -27.40 -6.31
C GLU A 1113 38.70 -28.25 -5.66
N ARG A 1114 37.96 -29.06 -6.42
CA ARG A 1114 37.03 -30.05 -5.83
C ARG A 1114 37.75 -31.11 -5.00
N ASP A 1115 38.97 -31.51 -5.37
CA ASP A 1115 39.78 -32.45 -4.58
C ASP A 1115 40.27 -31.84 -3.24
N GLU A 1116 40.22 -30.51 -3.07
CA GLU A 1116 40.59 -29.83 -1.81
C GLU A 1116 39.44 -29.78 -0.78
N PHE A 1117 38.18 -29.96 -1.20
CA PHE A 1117 37.01 -29.82 -0.33
C PHE A 1117 36.28 -31.15 -0.13
N ASP A 1118 36.07 -31.54 1.13
CA ASP A 1118 35.21 -32.67 1.48
C ASP A 1118 33.74 -32.27 1.31
N VAL A 1119 33.04 -32.91 0.36
CA VAL A 1119 31.69 -32.54 -0.08
C VAL A 1119 30.80 -33.79 -0.25
N THR A 1120 29.58 -33.73 0.27
CA THR A 1120 28.57 -34.80 0.19
C THR A 1120 27.41 -34.37 -0.71
N SER A 1121 27.06 -35.13 -1.75
CA SER A 1121 25.82 -34.85 -2.51
C SER A 1121 24.59 -35.22 -1.67
N LEU A 1122 23.60 -34.32 -1.64
CA LEU A 1122 22.30 -34.51 -0.99
C LEU A 1122 21.17 -34.79 -2.01
N GLY A 1123 21.50 -34.85 -3.31
CA GLY A 1123 20.53 -35.03 -4.38
C GLY A 1123 19.74 -33.76 -4.73
N ALA A 1124 18.67 -33.93 -5.51
CA ALA A 1124 17.83 -32.84 -6.00
C ALA A 1124 16.79 -32.40 -4.95
N VAL A 1125 16.73 -31.09 -4.70
CA VAL A 1125 15.87 -30.47 -3.67
C VAL A 1125 15.01 -29.39 -4.31
N SER A 1126 13.69 -29.50 -4.17
CA SER A 1126 12.75 -28.46 -4.62
C SER A 1126 12.83 -27.23 -3.70
N LEU A 1127 13.05 -26.04 -4.26
CA LEU A 1127 13.09 -24.77 -3.53
C LEU A 1127 11.87 -23.91 -3.87
N ARG A 1128 11.25 -23.27 -2.87
CA ARG A 1128 10.11 -22.36 -3.08
C ARG A 1128 10.51 -21.18 -4.00
N GLY A 1129 9.79 -21.04 -5.11
CA GLY A 1129 10.05 -20.02 -6.13
C GLY A 1129 11.15 -20.38 -7.14
N VAL A 1130 11.64 -21.62 -7.15
CA VAL A 1130 12.55 -22.14 -8.19
C VAL A 1130 11.80 -23.23 -8.98
N PRO A 1131 11.67 -23.13 -10.31
CA PRO A 1131 10.81 -24.01 -11.09
C PRO A 1131 11.35 -25.44 -11.26
N GLU A 1132 12.66 -25.65 -11.10
CA GLU A 1132 13.31 -26.95 -11.23
C GLU A 1132 13.98 -27.34 -9.90
N PRO A 1133 13.91 -28.62 -9.47
CA PRO A 1133 14.66 -29.10 -8.32
C PRO A 1133 16.16 -28.90 -8.49
N VAL A 1134 16.81 -28.31 -7.49
CA VAL A 1134 18.23 -27.96 -7.52
C VAL A 1134 19.03 -29.08 -6.85
N GLU A 1135 20.01 -29.65 -7.55
CA GLU A 1135 20.93 -30.60 -6.93
C GLU A 1135 21.86 -29.90 -5.93
N MET A 1136 21.90 -30.43 -4.71
CA MET A 1136 22.56 -29.84 -3.55
C MET A 1136 23.76 -30.65 -3.07
N PHE A 1137 24.78 -29.92 -2.61
CA PHE A 1137 26.04 -30.45 -2.12
C PHE A 1137 26.35 -29.84 -0.75
N GLN A 1138 26.52 -30.67 0.28
CA GLN A 1138 26.97 -30.23 1.60
C GLN A 1138 28.49 -30.18 1.66
N LEU A 1139 29.07 -29.04 2.02
CA LEU A 1139 30.48 -28.93 2.39
C LEU A 1139 30.67 -29.39 3.84
N ASN A 1140 31.51 -30.40 4.04
CA ASN A 1140 31.85 -30.98 5.33
C ASN A 1140 32.88 -30.10 6.07
N ALA A 1141 32.51 -28.85 6.37
CA ALA A 1141 33.42 -27.82 6.86
C ALA A 1141 34.10 -28.14 8.21
N VAL A 1142 33.40 -28.87 9.07
CA VAL A 1142 33.91 -29.45 10.32
C VAL A 1142 33.78 -30.98 10.19
N PRO A 1143 34.90 -31.72 10.05
CA PRO A 1143 34.87 -33.16 9.88
C PRO A 1143 34.13 -33.87 11.01
N GLY A 1144 33.28 -34.85 10.67
CA GLY A 1144 32.49 -35.62 11.64
C GLY A 1144 31.16 -34.97 12.06
N ARG A 1145 30.92 -33.69 11.78
CA ARG A 1145 29.64 -33.03 12.06
C ARG A 1145 28.51 -33.66 11.23
N ARG A 1146 27.36 -33.92 11.86
CA ARG A 1146 26.14 -34.47 11.24
C ARG A 1146 24.96 -33.53 11.44
N PHE A 1147 23.99 -33.61 10.53
CA PHE A 1147 22.81 -32.74 10.51
C PHE A 1147 21.54 -33.56 10.38
N ALA A 1148 20.41 -32.96 10.73
CA ALA A 1148 19.09 -33.48 10.42
C ALA A 1148 18.76 -33.32 8.92
N ALA A 1149 17.55 -33.71 8.51
CA ALA A 1149 17.04 -33.41 7.18
C ALA A 1149 17.05 -31.88 6.90
N LEU A 1150 17.01 -31.52 5.61
CA LEU A 1150 16.96 -30.12 5.17
C LEU A 1150 15.67 -29.45 5.64
N ARG A 1151 15.75 -28.16 5.97
CA ARG A 1151 14.69 -27.37 6.60
C ARG A 1151 13.67 -26.86 5.57
N LEU A 1152 12.93 -27.77 4.94
CA LEU A 1152 11.96 -27.46 3.88
C LEU A 1152 10.68 -26.78 4.39
N ASP A 1153 10.34 -26.93 5.67
CA ASP A 1153 9.04 -26.55 6.25
C ASP A 1153 8.93 -25.06 6.70
N ARG A 1154 9.81 -24.15 6.22
CA ARG A 1154 9.91 -22.80 6.80
C ARG A 1154 9.16 -21.72 6.01
N GLU A 1155 8.09 -21.21 6.61
CA GLU A 1155 7.38 -19.99 6.21
C GLU A 1155 7.81 -18.78 7.06
N HIS A 1156 7.82 -17.59 6.43
CA HIS A 1156 8.14 -16.23 6.92
C HIS A 1156 9.55 -15.92 7.47
N TYR A 1157 10.07 -14.69 7.28
CA TYR A 1157 9.42 -13.38 7.02
C TYR A 1157 9.33 -12.89 5.55
N PHE A 1158 8.51 -11.85 5.34
CA PHE A 1158 7.94 -11.28 4.11
C PHE A 1158 6.75 -12.06 3.51
N ASP A 1159 5.69 -11.34 3.16
CA ASP A 1159 4.31 -11.62 3.61
C ASP A 1159 3.43 -12.60 2.82
N GLU A 1160 2.48 -13.13 3.59
CA GLU A 1160 1.14 -13.70 3.36
C GLU A 1160 0.81 -14.71 2.23
N ASP A 1161 0.01 -15.69 2.66
CA ASP A 1161 -1.03 -16.45 1.96
C ASP A 1161 -0.75 -17.10 0.58
N ALA A 1162 -0.41 -18.39 0.64
CA ALA A 1162 -0.70 -19.34 -0.43
C ALA A 1162 -1.11 -20.72 0.15
N CYS A 1163 -2.42 -21.00 0.19
CA CYS A 1163 -2.93 -22.35 0.47
C CYS A 1163 -2.81 -23.25 -0.77
N ASP A 1164 -2.14 -24.39 -0.63
CA ASP A 1164 -2.10 -25.48 -1.62
C ASP A 1164 -1.87 -26.80 -0.86
N GLY A 1165 -2.41 -27.98 -1.20
CA GLY A 1165 -3.32 -28.36 -2.27
C GLY A 1165 -3.76 -29.83 -2.08
N THR A 1166 -4.48 -30.41 -3.05
CA THR A 1166 -4.80 -31.85 -3.12
C THR A 1166 -4.25 -32.40 -4.44
N SER A 1167 -3.76 -33.63 -4.62
CA SER A 1167 -3.74 -34.89 -3.82
C SER A 1167 -2.66 -35.83 -4.39
N THR A 1168 -2.03 -36.75 -3.66
CA THR A 1168 -2.41 -38.16 -3.39
C THR A 1168 -1.18 -38.81 -2.70
N SER A 1169 -1.22 -39.88 -1.89
CA SER A 1169 -1.97 -41.14 -1.99
C SER A 1169 -2.17 -41.83 -0.61
N ASN A 1170 -2.93 -42.92 -0.57
CA ASN A 1170 -3.46 -43.53 0.66
C ASN A 1170 -2.53 -44.55 1.34
N SER A 1171 -2.40 -44.47 2.67
CA SER A 1171 -2.74 -45.56 3.61
C SER A 1171 -2.59 -45.11 5.07
N ASP A 1172 -3.69 -45.16 5.84
CA ASP A 1172 -3.78 -45.86 7.14
C ASP A 1172 -4.98 -45.36 7.97
N HIS A 1173 -6.05 -46.16 7.96
CA HIS A 1173 -7.07 -46.13 9.00
C HIS A 1173 -6.64 -47.07 10.13
N SER A 1174 -6.23 -46.52 11.26
CA SER A 1174 -6.12 -47.26 12.52
C SER A 1174 -6.70 -46.43 13.67
N SER A 1175 -7.68 -46.98 14.35
CA SER A 1175 -8.40 -46.30 15.43
C SER A 1175 -7.80 -46.60 16.79
N SER A 1176 -7.32 -45.57 17.48
CA SER A 1176 -7.30 -45.56 18.94
C SER A 1176 -7.62 -44.14 19.46
N ARG A 1177 -8.83 -43.98 20.01
CA ARG A 1177 -9.17 -42.77 20.79
C ARG A 1177 -8.52 -42.93 22.16
N ALA A 1178 -7.33 -42.37 22.34
CA ALA A 1178 -6.71 -42.26 23.66
C ALA A 1178 -7.62 -41.49 24.62
N GLU A 1179 -7.71 -41.97 25.87
CA GLU A 1179 -8.49 -41.32 26.93
C GLU A 1179 -7.93 -39.93 27.24
N LEU A 1180 -8.83 -38.99 27.58
CA LEU A 1180 -8.46 -37.62 27.91
C LEU A 1180 -8.03 -37.52 29.38
N SER A 1181 -7.05 -36.65 29.67
CA SER A 1181 -6.75 -36.27 31.05
C SER A 1181 -7.93 -35.53 31.69
N GLU A 1182 -8.04 -35.55 33.01
CA GLU A 1182 -9.19 -34.97 33.74
C GLU A 1182 -9.38 -33.47 33.44
N SER A 1183 -8.29 -32.70 33.37
CA SER A 1183 -8.31 -31.28 32.95
C SER A 1183 -8.77 -31.11 31.50
N ALA A 1184 -8.31 -31.96 30.57
CA ALA A 1184 -8.78 -31.96 29.19
C ALA A 1184 -10.26 -32.36 29.09
N GLN A 1185 -10.73 -33.30 29.91
CA GLN A 1185 -12.11 -33.73 29.96
C GLN A 1185 -13.02 -32.59 30.45
N MET A 1186 -12.63 -31.83 31.48
CA MET A 1186 -13.36 -30.65 31.94
C MET A 1186 -13.44 -29.55 30.87
N ILE A 1187 -12.34 -29.27 30.17
CA ILE A 1187 -12.30 -28.26 29.09
C ILE A 1187 -13.19 -28.69 27.92
N ALA A 1188 -13.10 -29.96 27.48
CA ALA A 1188 -13.94 -30.50 26.42
C ALA A 1188 -15.43 -30.38 26.76
N THR A 1189 -15.80 -30.79 27.98
CA THR A 1189 -17.20 -30.75 28.46
C THR A 1189 -17.71 -29.32 28.57
N SER A 1190 -16.87 -28.37 29.02
CA SER A 1190 -17.23 -26.95 29.13
C SER A 1190 -17.45 -26.32 27.76
N LEU A 1191 -16.55 -26.57 26.80
CA LEU A 1191 -16.69 -26.10 25.42
C LEU A 1191 -17.91 -26.72 24.73
N GLN A 1192 -18.16 -28.02 24.92
CA GLN A 1192 -19.37 -28.68 24.40
C GLN A 1192 -20.65 -28.09 25.01
N SER A 1193 -20.67 -27.79 26.31
CA SER A 1193 -21.84 -27.16 26.96
C SER A 1193 -22.08 -25.71 26.49
N LEU A 1194 -21.02 -24.94 26.24
CA LEU A 1194 -21.10 -23.57 25.72
C LEU A 1194 -21.55 -23.53 24.25
N LEU A 1195 -21.03 -24.44 23.43
CA LEU A 1195 -21.27 -24.46 21.99
C LEU A 1195 -22.52 -25.26 21.60
N GLY A 1196 -23.04 -26.11 22.48
CA GLY A 1196 -24.17 -27.01 22.24
C GLY A 1196 -25.45 -26.31 21.77
N THR A 1197 -25.67 -25.05 22.16
CA THR A 1197 -26.83 -24.22 21.76
C THR A 1197 -26.74 -23.67 20.34
N PHE A 1198 -25.54 -23.64 19.73
CA PHE A 1198 -25.31 -23.11 18.39
C PHE A 1198 -25.42 -24.19 17.30
N LYS A 1199 -25.76 -23.79 16.07
CA LYS A 1199 -25.77 -24.70 14.91
C LYS A 1199 -24.35 -24.97 14.40
N ALA A 1200 -24.10 -26.12 13.77
CA ALA A 1200 -22.75 -26.56 13.38
C ALA A 1200 -21.94 -25.52 12.56
N ALA A 1201 -22.57 -24.84 11.58
CA ALA A 1201 -21.93 -23.78 10.80
C ALA A 1201 -21.59 -22.49 11.60
N GLN A 1202 -22.22 -22.29 12.77
CA GLN A 1202 -21.83 -21.22 13.71
C GLN A 1202 -20.71 -21.71 14.64
N ARG A 1203 -20.72 -22.99 15.04
CA ARG A 1203 -19.63 -23.60 15.80
C ARG A 1203 -18.32 -23.60 15.02
N GLU A 1204 -18.33 -23.75 13.70
CA GLU A 1204 -17.16 -23.55 12.82
C GLU A 1204 -16.50 -22.19 13.09
N LYS A 1205 -17.23 -21.09 12.88
CA LYS A 1205 -16.73 -19.72 13.11
C LYS A 1205 -16.31 -19.45 14.57
N LEU A 1206 -16.96 -20.08 15.54
CA LEU A 1206 -16.62 -19.93 16.96
C LEU A 1206 -15.41 -20.76 17.39
N LEU A 1207 -15.08 -21.86 16.71
CA LEU A 1207 -13.97 -22.75 17.04
C LEU A 1207 -12.67 -22.39 16.31
N MET A 1208 -12.74 -21.79 15.13
CA MET A 1208 -11.55 -21.39 14.36
C MET A 1208 -10.58 -20.49 15.15
N PRO A 1209 -11.02 -19.42 15.85
CA PRO A 1209 -10.11 -18.59 16.65
C PRO A 1209 -9.41 -19.36 17.78
N PHE A 1210 -10.07 -20.34 18.40
CA PHE A 1210 -9.41 -21.21 19.39
C PHE A 1210 -8.43 -22.18 18.72
N CYS A 1211 -8.67 -22.61 17.48
CA CYS A 1211 -7.72 -23.43 16.73
C CYS A 1211 -6.47 -22.62 16.36
N GLU A 1212 -6.64 -21.38 15.91
CA GLU A 1212 -5.55 -20.46 15.57
C GLU A 1212 -4.74 -20.08 16.83
N GLN A 1213 -5.42 -19.57 17.87
CA GLN A 1213 -4.79 -19.12 19.12
C GLN A 1213 -3.98 -20.23 19.81
N TRP A 1214 -4.51 -21.46 19.87
CA TRP A 1214 -3.86 -22.59 20.53
C TRP A 1214 -3.04 -23.47 19.57
N ARG A 1215 -2.91 -23.06 18.30
CA ARG A 1215 -2.20 -23.78 17.22
C ARG A 1215 -2.64 -25.24 17.09
N VAL A 1216 -3.95 -25.46 17.09
CA VAL A 1216 -4.58 -26.77 17.02
C VAL A 1216 -4.99 -27.07 15.58
N SER A 1217 -4.26 -27.98 14.93
CA SER A 1217 -4.55 -28.40 13.56
C SER A 1217 -5.92 -29.09 13.47
N LEU A 1218 -6.75 -28.65 12.52
CA LEU A 1218 -8.05 -29.26 12.25
C LEU A 1218 -7.92 -30.77 11.90
N PRO A 1219 -8.93 -31.60 12.19
CA PRO A 1219 -9.01 -32.96 11.66
C PRO A 1219 -9.02 -32.95 10.12
N ARG A 1220 -8.59 -34.03 9.47
CA ARG A 1220 -8.71 -34.14 8.01
C ARG A 1220 -10.20 -34.27 7.63
N ARG A 1221 -10.73 -33.33 6.83
CA ARG A 1221 -12.13 -33.30 6.37
C ARG A 1221 -12.40 -34.50 5.43
N GLY A 1222 -13.33 -35.37 5.82
CA GLY A 1222 -13.81 -36.49 4.99
C GLY A 1222 -14.92 -36.11 3.99
N GLY A 1223 -15.38 -34.85 4.00
CA GLY A 1223 -16.44 -34.33 3.14
C GLY A 1223 -16.66 -32.81 3.34
N CYS A 1224 -17.55 -32.22 2.53
CA CYS A 1224 -17.73 -30.76 2.44
C CYS A 1224 -18.58 -30.10 3.54
N ALA A 1225 -18.97 -30.80 4.61
CA ALA A 1225 -19.82 -30.24 5.67
C ALA A 1225 -19.08 -30.23 7.02
N TRP A 1226 -19.29 -29.18 7.81
CA TRP A 1226 -18.89 -29.13 9.22
C TRP A 1226 -20.04 -29.72 10.05
N ASP A 1227 -19.92 -30.98 10.45
CA ASP A 1227 -20.94 -31.72 11.22
C ASP A 1227 -20.62 -31.79 12.73
N ASP A 1228 -21.53 -32.34 13.53
CA ASP A 1228 -21.36 -32.45 14.98
C ASP A 1228 -20.16 -33.34 15.36
N ALA A 1229 -19.88 -34.41 14.61
CA ALA A 1229 -18.76 -35.31 14.89
C ALA A 1229 -17.40 -34.63 14.62
N TYR A 1230 -17.33 -33.80 13.57
CA TYR A 1230 -16.18 -32.97 13.27
C TYR A 1230 -16.00 -31.84 14.31
N CYS A 1231 -17.10 -31.20 14.75
CA CYS A 1231 -17.08 -30.26 15.88
C CYS A 1231 -16.47 -30.91 17.13
N GLU A 1232 -16.95 -32.09 17.50
CA GLU A 1232 -16.49 -32.80 18.70
C GLU A 1232 -15.00 -33.13 18.65
N GLU A 1233 -14.47 -33.59 17.50
CA GLU A 1233 -13.05 -33.89 17.37
C GLU A 1233 -12.17 -32.62 17.37
N VAL A 1234 -12.65 -31.50 16.82
CA VAL A 1234 -11.99 -30.18 16.95
C VAL A 1234 -11.94 -29.75 18.42
N VAL A 1235 -13.07 -29.77 19.13
CA VAL A 1235 -13.14 -29.45 20.58
C VAL A 1235 -12.24 -30.38 21.38
N ARG A 1236 -12.21 -31.67 21.06
CA ARG A 1236 -11.34 -32.66 21.72
C ARG A 1236 -9.86 -32.30 21.57
N ARG A 1237 -9.42 -31.91 20.37
CA ARG A 1237 -8.03 -31.51 20.11
C ARG A 1237 -7.64 -30.23 20.85
N ILE A 1238 -8.52 -29.22 20.87
CA ILE A 1238 -8.33 -28.00 21.67
C ILE A 1238 -8.19 -28.38 23.15
N ALA A 1239 -9.11 -29.20 23.66
CA ALA A 1239 -9.12 -29.60 25.06
C ALA A 1239 -7.88 -30.41 25.47
N VAL A 1240 -7.31 -31.25 24.59
CA VAL A 1240 -6.01 -31.91 24.82
C VAL A 1240 -4.87 -30.88 24.91
N LYS A 1241 -4.80 -29.93 23.98
CA LYS A 1241 -3.70 -28.93 23.92
C LYS A 1241 -3.73 -28.00 25.14
N VAL A 1242 -4.91 -27.47 25.50
CA VAL A 1242 -5.10 -26.60 26.67
C VAL A 1242 -5.04 -27.38 27.99
N GLY A 1243 -5.55 -28.62 28.01
CA GLY A 1243 -5.54 -29.51 29.17
C GLY A 1243 -4.14 -29.93 29.63
N ARG A 1244 -3.18 -30.04 28.72
CA ARG A 1244 -1.76 -30.30 29.06
C ARG A 1244 -1.11 -29.12 29.78
N LEU A 1245 -1.32 -27.89 29.30
CA LEU A 1245 -0.77 -26.67 29.90
C LEU A 1245 -1.38 -26.36 31.27
N THR A 1246 -2.70 -26.54 31.41
CA THR A 1246 -3.39 -26.38 32.70
C THR A 1246 -3.01 -27.46 33.71
N GLY A 1247 -2.70 -28.68 33.27
CA GLY A 1247 -2.13 -29.73 34.12
C GLY A 1247 -0.73 -29.43 34.66
N GLN A 1248 0.14 -28.81 33.85
CA GLN A 1248 1.49 -28.40 34.29
C GLN A 1248 1.43 -27.27 35.33
N LEU A 1249 0.46 -26.37 35.25
CA LEU A 1249 0.25 -25.30 36.23
C LEU A 1249 -0.21 -25.79 37.61
N THR A 1250 -0.85 -26.96 37.69
CA THR A 1250 -1.29 -27.55 38.97
C THR A 1250 -0.24 -28.42 39.67
N VAL A 1251 0.82 -28.86 38.98
CA VAL A 1251 1.92 -29.63 39.59
C VAL A 1251 2.88 -28.73 40.39
N HIS A 1252 2.94 -27.44 40.06
CA HIS A 1252 3.80 -26.46 40.76
C HIS A 1252 3.21 -25.89 42.07
N SER A 1253 2.12 -26.44 42.61
CA SER A 1253 1.51 -25.95 43.86
C SER A 1253 1.54 -26.91 45.06
N GLU A 1254 2.20 -28.08 44.98
CA GLU A 1254 2.24 -29.05 46.10
C GLU A 1254 3.62 -29.31 46.74
N ASP A 1255 4.73 -28.75 46.24
CA ASP A 1255 6.08 -28.95 46.81
C ASP A 1255 6.87 -27.63 47.04
N ALA A 1256 6.54 -26.90 48.11
CA ALA A 1256 7.49 -26.20 49.01
C ALA A 1256 6.75 -25.48 50.17
N PRO A 1257 7.34 -25.43 51.40
CA PRO A 1257 6.69 -24.91 52.63
C PRO A 1257 6.75 -23.39 52.83
#